data_AF-A0A948N9U1-F1
#
_entry.id   AF-A0A948N9U1-F1
#
_cell.length_a   1.000
_cell.length_b   1.000
_cell.length_c   1.000
_cell.angle_alpha   90.00
_cell.angle_beta   90.00
_cell.angle_gamma   90.00
#
_symmetry.space_group_name_H-M   'P 1'
#
loop_
_entity.id
_entity.type
_entity.pdbx_description
1 polymer ?
#
loop_
_entity_poly.entity_id
_entity_poly.type
_entity_poly.pdbx_seq_one_letter_code
_entity_poly.pdbx_strand_id
1 'polypeptide(L)'
;LAREKLGIPDVHVVCNKAVNKSHLRAFPFIEMYPFLNASWDTDAISHEPDAKKIWLEAYVKRGQTIFKDAFNCDYFMSYNGRLEAGDSLEEVDPDLACNWNPPRFISLEEENYRKQSVEKYGKYIVFLFVFQGTFKFWEEQFSIDNLIAGINKITEVTGSIPVFIGGTWDNEDSILTSFKEKIQGHIDLTGKTTVAQAFGLLRGSEAVMGYPCGMTMMGAALGKKTFLLWNDWHRYGFHWNVCPPTTKNVTYFIENTKALTVPRFVEKAIGLIENTSVDSLKTMYDITMHDVDTTKAAESLSMYGIEKDKRVLDVFSGSGAFVGECRNKGANAYGCEVQKYGYGSTEINEAFVYKTIMEDTNFPTDHFDVVVCQETFGHVVNIDKFMNELFRITKQEGKCFIHFSKRYAMNVWSEQPPEIEKLFKKIGFHVDGVKKISADNTIICLSKPKQIRPTILVPPGIGDCFWSIIKLQAFLKREKLSLPDIHVVSGKDPDFEKHKRAFPFIEMFPFINASWNTIDDADPAKVPLWDEAYRSRGRTIFKNALGFDYFICYNGHLRHGDAVEDIDPDLTCDWNPLRFISLEEQLYEKESVQKYGKYILFYFPFQGTYQHWTNDFSVDNVIRSIRKITEESGCTPVFVGANWDMLNSTLRNVIRNIPQCIDLTGKTTIPQAFGLISGSQLVVGYPSGLTIMAATFGNKTLMIWNSYYHSNLVWNSCPKAVKDKTYFAETTKGLTVKGITSCALSILNETPFPGRPITPGIVGRHKERGKTVIDRNMRTKWQIKRQMLLDAELQNKPVKVPKPIEPKPIEPKPIEPKPIEEATKLSVILKSASVIVACVLKLGSIFKDEDVLCLKNMVARCLQVKHDFVCLTDSVTLPTSIISIPLINGWPGWWSKMELFHPNLFCNTPTIYFDLDTVLIRSVNIPT
;
A
#
# COMPACT_ATOMS: atom_id res chain seq x y z
N LEU A 1 -13.35 50.65 9.45
CA LEU A 1 -12.24 51.58 9.15
C LEU A 1 -12.63 52.84 8.37
N ALA A 2 -12.87 52.81 7.05
CA ALA A 2 -13.18 54.03 6.28
C ALA A 2 -14.40 54.77 6.86
N ARG A 3 -15.45 54.03 7.22
CA ARG A 3 -16.65 54.59 7.87
C ARG A 3 -16.39 55.26 9.22
N GLU A 4 -15.49 54.70 10.03
CA GLU A 4 -15.14 55.25 11.35
C GLU A 4 -14.27 56.50 11.25
N LYS A 5 -13.51 56.64 10.16
CA LYS A 5 -12.58 57.76 9.94
C LYS A 5 -13.15 58.87 9.04
N LEU A 6 -14.05 58.54 8.11
CA LEU A 6 -14.49 59.42 7.02
C LEU A 6 -16.02 59.63 6.95
N GLY A 7 -16.83 58.93 7.75
CA GLY A 7 -18.30 58.94 7.59
C GLY A 7 -18.80 57.95 6.52
N ILE A 8 -20.02 58.13 6.00
CA ILE A 8 -20.51 57.28 4.90
C ILE A 8 -19.81 57.73 3.61
N PRO A 9 -18.96 56.89 2.98
CA PRO A 9 -18.22 57.30 1.81
C PRO A 9 -19.12 57.33 0.56
N ASP A 10 -18.92 58.35 -0.27
CA ASP A 10 -19.39 58.36 -1.65
C ASP A 10 -18.46 57.46 -2.49
N VAL A 11 -19.02 56.40 -3.06
CA VAL A 11 -18.32 55.45 -3.92
C VAL A 11 -18.63 55.76 -5.38
N HIS A 12 -17.60 56.18 -6.10
CA HIS A 12 -17.66 56.44 -7.52
C HIS A 12 -17.26 55.19 -8.31
N VAL A 13 -18.13 54.73 -9.20
CA VAL A 13 -17.79 53.65 -10.13
C VAL A 13 -17.08 54.25 -11.34
N VAL A 14 -15.76 54.15 -11.36
CA VAL A 14 -14.93 54.67 -12.44
C VAL A 14 -14.99 53.70 -13.63
N CYS A 15 -15.54 54.15 -14.77
CA CYS A 15 -15.67 53.35 -16.00
C CYS A 15 -15.00 54.06 -17.18
N ASN A 16 -14.38 53.29 -18.07
CA ASN A 16 -13.83 53.84 -19.32
C ASN A 16 -14.97 54.09 -20.32
N LYS A 17 -15.04 55.30 -20.87
CA LYS A 17 -16.01 55.76 -21.88
C LYS A 17 -16.17 54.81 -23.09
N ALA A 18 -15.15 54.01 -23.40
CA ALA A 18 -15.18 53.02 -24.49
C ALA A 18 -15.93 51.71 -24.15
N VAL A 19 -16.26 51.44 -22.89
CA VAL A 19 -16.85 50.16 -22.45
C VAL A 19 -18.35 50.33 -22.16
N ASN A 20 -19.14 50.33 -23.23
CA ASN A 20 -20.48 50.95 -23.25
C ASN A 20 -21.67 50.08 -22.82
N LYS A 21 -21.49 48.90 -22.19
CA LYS A 21 -22.63 48.06 -21.72
C LYS A 21 -22.33 47.16 -20.50
N SER A 22 -21.08 46.73 -20.30
CA SER A 22 -20.74 45.73 -19.27
C SER A 22 -20.79 46.24 -17.83
N HIS A 23 -20.66 47.55 -17.63
CA HIS A 23 -20.54 48.15 -16.30
C HIS A 23 -21.88 48.58 -15.68
N LEU A 24 -23.00 48.49 -16.40
CA LEU A 24 -24.34 48.81 -15.88
C LEU A 24 -24.77 47.94 -14.68
N ARG A 25 -24.15 46.77 -14.49
CA ARG A 25 -24.42 45.87 -13.35
C ARG A 25 -23.63 46.21 -12.09
N ALA A 26 -22.55 46.98 -12.19
CA ALA A 26 -21.73 47.33 -11.02
C ALA A 26 -22.48 48.26 -10.07
N PHE A 27 -23.25 49.21 -10.61
CA PHE A 27 -23.98 50.19 -9.80
C PHE A 27 -25.11 49.56 -8.97
N PRO A 28 -26.06 48.79 -9.55
CA PRO A 28 -27.08 48.10 -8.75
C PRO A 28 -26.50 47.09 -7.76
N PHE A 29 -25.28 46.59 -7.99
CA PHE A 29 -24.58 45.73 -7.03
C PHE A 29 -24.03 46.51 -5.83
N ILE A 30 -23.47 47.71 -6.06
CA ILE A 30 -22.97 48.57 -4.98
C ILE A 30 -24.12 49.10 -4.13
N GLU A 31 -25.26 49.45 -4.73
CA GLU A 31 -26.48 49.87 -4.02
C GLU A 31 -27.00 48.81 -3.04
N MET A 32 -26.59 47.54 -3.18
CA MET A 32 -26.93 46.50 -2.22
C MET A 32 -26.19 46.63 -0.89
N TYR A 33 -25.19 47.51 -0.76
CA TYR A 33 -24.44 47.70 0.47
C TYR A 33 -24.88 48.99 1.16
N PRO A 34 -25.69 48.93 2.23
CA PRO A 34 -26.34 50.10 2.84
C PRO A 34 -25.37 51.08 3.52
N PHE A 35 -24.08 50.77 3.54
CA PHE A 35 -23.02 51.63 4.08
C PHE A 35 -22.22 52.37 2.99
N LEU A 36 -22.62 52.24 1.72
CA LEU A 36 -22.03 52.93 0.57
C LEU A 36 -23.08 53.83 -0.07
N ASN A 37 -22.69 55.02 -0.52
CA ASN A 37 -23.50 55.84 -1.42
C ASN A 37 -22.92 55.72 -2.84
N ALA A 38 -23.69 55.22 -3.80
CA ALA A 38 -23.20 54.99 -5.15
C ALA A 38 -23.44 56.22 -6.04
N SER A 39 -22.44 56.66 -6.78
CA SER A 39 -22.60 57.66 -7.85
C SER A 39 -21.82 57.28 -9.11
N TRP A 40 -22.25 57.82 -10.25
CA TRP A 40 -21.63 57.58 -11.56
C TRP A 40 -20.76 58.76 -11.96
N ASP A 41 -19.51 58.49 -12.31
CA ASP A 41 -18.66 59.42 -13.05
C ASP A 41 -17.99 58.68 -14.22
N THR A 42 -18.44 58.98 -15.44
CA THR A 42 -17.94 58.37 -16.68
C THR A 42 -16.76 59.13 -17.29
N ASP A 43 -16.38 60.27 -16.71
CA ASP A 43 -15.34 61.17 -17.23
C ASP A 43 -14.07 61.21 -16.36
N ALA A 44 -14.10 60.57 -15.19
CA ALA A 44 -12.98 60.51 -14.24
C ALA A 44 -11.67 59.96 -14.84
N ILE A 45 -11.72 58.96 -15.74
CA ILE A 45 -10.51 58.36 -16.34
C ILE A 45 -9.85 59.31 -17.35
N SER A 46 -10.64 60.04 -18.14
CA SER A 46 -10.11 60.89 -19.23
C SER A 46 -9.32 62.10 -18.75
N HIS A 47 -9.43 62.46 -17.47
CA HIS A 47 -8.80 63.65 -16.89
C HIS A 47 -7.62 63.34 -15.97
N GLU A 48 -7.27 62.06 -15.75
CA GLU A 48 -6.21 61.64 -14.84
C GLU A 48 -4.86 61.52 -15.58
N PRO A 49 -3.87 62.41 -15.32
CA PRO A 49 -2.58 62.41 -16.03
C PRO A 49 -1.82 61.08 -15.89
N ASP A 50 -1.97 60.40 -14.75
CA ASP A 50 -1.28 59.15 -14.43
C ASP A 50 -2.15 57.90 -14.63
N ALA A 51 -3.30 58.01 -15.32
CA ALA A 51 -4.30 56.95 -15.43
C ALA A 51 -3.71 55.60 -15.86
N LYS A 52 -2.81 55.61 -16.84
CA LYS A 52 -2.15 54.40 -17.35
C LYS A 52 -1.21 53.77 -16.31
N LYS A 53 -0.49 54.58 -15.54
CA LYS A 53 0.43 54.11 -14.50
C LYS A 53 -0.36 53.51 -13.34
N ILE A 54 -1.36 54.24 -12.85
CA ILE A 54 -2.26 53.79 -11.78
C ILE A 54 -2.94 52.49 -12.20
N TRP A 55 -3.46 52.42 -13.43
CA TRP A 55 -4.09 51.20 -13.95
C TRP A 55 -3.12 50.00 -14.00
N LEU A 56 -1.88 50.20 -14.46
CA LEU A 56 -0.86 49.13 -14.47
C LEU A 56 -0.53 48.64 -13.06
N GLU A 57 -0.44 49.53 -12.08
CA GLU A 57 -0.18 49.13 -10.68
C GLU A 57 -1.39 48.46 -10.03
N ALA A 58 -2.59 48.96 -10.32
CA ALA A 58 -3.86 48.48 -9.77
C ALA A 58 -4.35 47.14 -10.35
N TYR A 59 -4.05 46.83 -11.61
CA TYR A 59 -4.60 45.67 -12.32
C TYR A 59 -3.57 44.68 -12.87
N VAL A 60 -2.33 45.12 -13.15
CA VAL A 60 -1.35 44.28 -13.90
C VAL A 60 -0.14 43.88 -13.07
N LYS A 61 0.37 44.79 -12.23
CA LYS A 61 1.58 44.57 -11.44
C LYS A 61 1.23 44.21 -10.00
N ARG A 62 2.18 43.59 -9.31
CA ARG A 62 2.18 43.47 -7.83
C ARG A 62 2.47 44.83 -7.18
N GLY A 63 1.66 45.84 -7.50
CA GLY A 63 1.88 47.25 -7.19
C GLY A 63 1.06 47.76 -6.00
N GLN A 64 0.85 49.07 -5.96
CA GLN A 64 0.03 49.74 -4.95
C GLN A 64 -1.46 49.38 -5.12
N THR A 65 -2.17 49.23 -4.01
CA THR A 65 -3.61 48.87 -3.97
C THR A 65 -4.52 50.06 -3.67
N ILE A 66 -4.01 51.06 -2.97
CA ILE A 66 -4.74 52.25 -2.54
C ILE A 66 -4.00 53.47 -3.05
N PHE A 67 -4.61 54.19 -3.97
CA PHE A 67 -4.08 55.43 -4.56
C PHE A 67 -4.85 56.58 -3.96
N LYS A 68 -4.14 57.59 -3.46
CA LYS A 68 -4.74 58.79 -2.90
C LYS A 68 -4.87 59.85 -3.99
N ASP A 69 -5.95 60.63 -3.95
CA ASP A 69 -6.16 61.79 -4.84
C ASP A 69 -6.11 61.41 -6.34
N ALA A 70 -6.69 60.26 -6.70
CA ALA A 70 -6.64 59.67 -8.04
C ALA A 70 -8.04 59.63 -8.66
N PHE A 71 -8.15 59.89 -9.97
CA PHE A 71 -9.40 59.89 -10.72
C PHE A 71 -10.46 60.83 -10.12
N ASN A 72 -10.05 62.01 -9.63
CA ASN A 72 -10.91 62.96 -8.89
C ASN A 72 -11.59 62.37 -7.63
N CYS A 73 -11.06 61.28 -7.08
CA CYS A 73 -11.53 60.66 -5.85
C CYS A 73 -10.48 60.82 -4.74
N ASP A 74 -10.93 60.95 -3.49
CA ASP A 74 -10.01 60.95 -2.33
C ASP A 74 -9.15 59.68 -2.29
N TYR A 75 -9.76 58.55 -2.67
CA TYR A 75 -9.10 57.25 -2.75
C TYR A 75 -9.60 56.45 -3.95
N PHE A 76 -8.68 55.85 -4.70
CA PHE A 76 -8.95 54.79 -5.66
C PHE A 76 -8.37 53.47 -5.13
N MET A 77 -9.22 52.45 -5.04
CA MET A 77 -8.85 51.15 -4.46
C MET A 77 -9.00 50.05 -5.49
N SER A 78 -7.94 49.27 -5.71
CA SER A 78 -7.96 48.07 -6.55
C SER A 78 -6.95 47.05 -6.04
N TYR A 79 -7.42 45.84 -5.81
CA TYR A 79 -6.61 44.73 -5.31
C TYR A 79 -6.18 43.77 -6.42
N ASN A 80 -6.69 43.95 -7.65
CA ASN A 80 -6.58 42.99 -8.74
C ASN A 80 -5.13 42.66 -9.09
N GLY A 81 -4.23 43.65 -9.21
CA GLY A 81 -2.82 43.41 -9.55
C GLY A 81 -2.06 42.59 -8.48
N ARG A 82 -2.40 42.77 -7.19
CA ARG A 82 -1.83 41.98 -6.08
C ARG A 82 -2.38 40.57 -6.05
N LEU A 83 -3.69 40.43 -6.24
CA LEU A 83 -4.37 39.13 -6.33
C LEU A 83 -3.82 38.32 -7.52
N GLU A 84 -3.65 38.95 -8.68
CA GLU A 84 -3.07 38.33 -9.90
C GLU A 84 -1.61 37.94 -9.68
N ALA A 85 -0.90 38.67 -8.81
CA ALA A 85 0.45 38.32 -8.42
C ALA A 85 0.54 37.15 -7.42
N GLY A 86 -0.60 36.72 -6.85
CA GLY A 86 -0.71 35.59 -5.91
C GLY A 86 -0.81 35.98 -4.44
N ASP A 87 -1.02 37.25 -4.11
CA ASP A 87 -1.26 37.69 -2.73
C ASP A 87 -2.70 37.41 -2.30
N SER A 88 -2.96 37.08 -1.03
CA SER A 88 -4.32 36.94 -0.48
C SER A 88 -4.91 38.27 -0.02
N LEU A 89 -6.24 38.44 -0.05
CA LEU A 89 -6.87 39.67 0.47
C LEU A 89 -6.57 39.91 1.95
N GLU A 90 -6.29 38.86 2.73
CA GLU A 90 -5.87 38.96 4.12
C GLU A 90 -4.42 39.45 4.31
N GLU A 91 -3.56 39.19 3.32
CA GLU A 91 -2.15 39.63 3.33
C GLU A 91 -1.95 40.99 2.68
N VAL A 92 -2.85 41.38 1.78
CA VAL A 92 -2.80 42.67 1.11
C VAL A 92 -3.43 43.71 2.03
N ASP A 93 -2.58 44.60 2.55
CA ASP A 93 -2.93 45.64 3.52
C ASP A 93 -3.40 45.08 4.87
N PRO A 94 -2.51 44.45 5.67
CA PRO A 94 -2.86 43.76 6.92
C PRO A 94 -3.49 44.67 7.99
N ASP A 95 -3.34 45.98 7.84
CA ASP A 95 -3.97 47.00 8.69
C ASP A 95 -5.47 47.20 8.37
N LEU A 96 -5.97 46.63 7.27
CA LEU A 96 -7.36 46.63 6.87
C LEU A 96 -7.97 45.25 7.12
N ALA A 97 -8.97 45.19 8.01
CA ALA A 97 -9.69 43.95 8.25
C ALA A 97 -10.48 43.53 7.00
N CYS A 98 -10.20 42.33 6.48
CA CYS A 98 -11.01 41.72 5.42
C CYS A 98 -12.34 41.21 5.98
N ASN A 99 -13.45 41.78 5.51
CA ASN A 99 -14.79 41.30 5.83
C ASN A 99 -15.41 40.60 4.63
N TRP A 100 -15.41 39.26 4.69
CA TRP A 100 -15.99 38.38 3.67
C TRP A 100 -17.52 38.34 3.65
N ASN A 101 -18.18 38.86 4.69
CA ASN A 101 -19.63 38.92 4.79
C ASN A 101 -20.09 40.35 5.16
N PRO A 102 -19.83 41.33 4.29
CA PRO A 102 -20.29 42.69 4.53
C PRO A 102 -21.83 42.72 4.55
N PRO A 103 -22.45 43.52 5.45
CA PRO A 103 -23.90 43.64 5.50
C PRO A 103 -24.45 44.03 4.14
N ARG A 104 -25.30 43.19 3.55
CA ARG A 104 -25.87 43.40 2.23
C ARG A 104 -27.39 43.40 2.32
N PHE A 105 -28.02 44.41 1.74
CA PHE A 105 -29.45 44.46 1.51
C PHE A 105 -29.86 43.39 0.49
N ILE A 106 -30.80 42.53 0.89
CA ILE A 106 -31.44 41.55 0.02
C ILE A 106 -32.77 42.16 -0.39
N SER A 107 -32.91 42.54 -1.67
CA SER A 107 -34.15 43.15 -2.14
C SER A 107 -35.29 42.13 -2.19
N LEU A 108 -36.53 42.62 -2.09
CA LEU A 108 -37.70 41.76 -2.25
C LEU A 108 -37.75 41.12 -3.65
N GLU A 109 -37.22 41.81 -4.66
CA GLU A 109 -37.06 41.26 -6.02
C GLU A 109 -36.13 40.04 -6.02
N GLU A 110 -34.95 40.13 -5.39
CA GLU A 110 -34.00 39.00 -5.28
C GLU A 110 -34.66 37.78 -4.61
N GLU A 111 -35.32 38.00 -3.47
CA GLU A 111 -35.94 36.92 -2.69
C GLU A 111 -37.15 36.32 -3.40
N ASN A 112 -37.97 37.13 -4.06
CA ASN A 112 -39.10 36.65 -4.86
C ASN A 112 -38.60 35.85 -6.07
N TYR A 113 -37.57 36.33 -6.76
CA TYR A 113 -37.03 35.63 -7.92
C TYR A 113 -36.34 34.32 -7.53
N ARG A 114 -35.69 34.28 -6.36
CA ARG A 114 -35.18 33.03 -5.78
C ARG A 114 -36.29 31.99 -5.61
N LYS A 115 -37.42 32.37 -5.00
CA LYS A 115 -38.56 31.46 -4.81
C LYS A 115 -39.17 31.02 -6.14
N GLN A 116 -39.44 31.98 -7.02
CA GLN A 116 -40.04 31.74 -8.34
C GLN A 116 -39.17 30.85 -9.21
N SER A 117 -37.85 31.03 -9.20
CA SER A 117 -36.94 30.19 -10.00
C SER A 117 -36.89 28.74 -9.50
N VAL A 118 -36.87 28.52 -8.17
CA VAL A 118 -36.94 27.16 -7.60
C VAL A 118 -38.28 26.50 -7.90
N GLU A 119 -39.39 27.24 -7.78
CA GLU A 119 -40.73 26.74 -8.12
C GLU A 119 -40.86 26.42 -9.62
N LYS A 120 -40.33 27.29 -10.48
CA LYS A 120 -40.46 27.17 -11.95
C LYS A 120 -39.52 26.12 -12.55
N TYR A 121 -38.31 25.99 -12.03
CA TYR A 121 -37.25 25.15 -12.63
C TYR A 121 -36.93 23.90 -11.81
N GLY A 122 -37.46 23.79 -10.58
CA GLY A 122 -37.10 22.71 -9.67
C GLY A 122 -35.61 22.79 -9.29
N LYS A 123 -34.90 21.69 -9.51
CA LYS A 123 -33.45 21.61 -9.31
C LYS A 123 -32.72 22.21 -10.51
N TYR A 124 -31.78 23.11 -10.27
CA TYR A 124 -30.99 23.71 -11.34
C TYR A 124 -29.57 24.09 -10.91
N ILE A 125 -28.67 24.10 -11.89
CA ILE A 125 -27.27 24.51 -11.77
C ILE A 125 -27.10 25.77 -12.60
N VAL A 126 -26.52 26.81 -12.01
CA VAL A 126 -26.22 28.05 -12.73
C VAL A 126 -24.86 27.92 -13.41
N PHE A 127 -24.85 28.11 -14.73
CA PHE A 127 -23.66 28.10 -15.55
C PHE A 127 -23.27 29.51 -16.00
N LEU A 128 -22.02 29.88 -15.74
CA LEU A 128 -21.46 31.21 -15.99
C LEU A 128 -20.19 31.11 -16.85
N PHE A 129 -20.35 31.39 -18.14
CA PHE A 129 -19.27 31.31 -19.12
C PHE A 129 -19.06 32.67 -19.79
N VAL A 130 -17.89 33.28 -19.60
CA VAL A 130 -17.50 34.52 -20.27
C VAL A 130 -16.77 34.15 -21.56
N PHE A 131 -17.38 34.44 -22.71
CA PHE A 131 -16.82 34.03 -24.01
C PHE A 131 -16.02 35.12 -24.74
N GLN A 132 -15.95 36.35 -24.21
CA GLN A 132 -15.21 37.42 -24.87
C GLN A 132 -13.68 37.29 -24.75
N GLY A 133 -13.04 36.88 -25.84
CA GLY A 133 -11.59 37.00 -26.11
C GLY A 133 -10.67 36.05 -25.34
N THR A 134 -10.99 35.75 -24.09
CA THR A 134 -10.19 34.88 -23.19
C THR A 134 -10.52 33.40 -23.36
N PHE A 135 -11.70 33.09 -23.91
CA PHE A 135 -12.18 31.72 -24.12
C PHE A 135 -11.30 30.90 -25.06
N LYS A 136 -10.66 31.53 -26.07
CA LYS A 136 -9.77 30.81 -26.99
C LYS A 136 -8.64 30.06 -26.26
N PHE A 137 -8.14 30.63 -25.16
CA PHE A 137 -7.11 29.98 -24.34
C PHE A 137 -7.64 28.79 -23.52
N TRP A 138 -8.96 28.69 -23.36
CA TRP A 138 -9.62 27.62 -22.60
C TRP A 138 -10.00 26.46 -23.51
N GLU A 139 -10.44 26.76 -24.73
CA GLU A 139 -10.75 25.76 -25.76
C GLU A 139 -9.54 24.86 -26.10
N GLU A 140 -8.32 25.42 -26.08
CA GLU A 140 -7.08 24.66 -26.31
C GLU A 140 -6.81 23.59 -25.24
N GLN A 141 -7.34 23.75 -24.02
CA GLN A 141 -7.05 22.86 -22.89
C GLN A 141 -8.22 21.94 -22.56
N PHE A 142 -9.45 22.44 -22.69
CA PHE A 142 -10.67 21.66 -22.51
C PHE A 142 -11.70 22.11 -23.55
N SER A 143 -11.91 21.28 -24.58
CA SER A 143 -12.71 21.65 -25.74
C SER A 143 -14.17 21.94 -25.41
N ILE A 144 -14.83 22.75 -26.24
CA ILE A 144 -16.26 23.01 -26.18
C ILE A 144 -17.07 21.71 -26.15
N ASP A 145 -16.72 20.75 -27.00
CA ASP A 145 -17.46 19.49 -27.08
C ASP A 145 -17.31 18.66 -25.79
N ASN A 146 -16.14 18.68 -25.17
CA ASN A 146 -15.91 18.05 -23.87
C ASN A 146 -16.74 18.72 -22.76
N LEU A 147 -16.82 20.05 -22.78
CA LEU A 147 -17.65 20.80 -21.84
C LEU A 147 -19.14 20.51 -22.02
N ILE A 148 -19.63 20.48 -23.27
CA ILE A 148 -21.03 20.11 -23.59
C ILE A 148 -21.32 18.69 -23.10
N ALA A 149 -20.45 17.73 -23.42
CA ALA A 149 -20.60 16.33 -22.99
C ALA A 149 -20.67 16.23 -21.46
N GLY A 150 -19.81 16.96 -20.75
CA GLY A 150 -19.82 17.00 -19.29
C GLY A 150 -21.10 17.60 -18.71
N ILE A 151 -21.56 18.74 -19.23
CA ILE A 151 -22.79 19.40 -18.76
C ILE A 151 -24.02 18.51 -18.99
N ASN A 152 -24.13 17.91 -20.17
CA ASN A 152 -25.22 16.99 -20.48
C ASN A 152 -25.21 15.79 -19.52
N LYS A 153 -24.03 15.23 -19.21
CA LYS A 153 -23.93 14.10 -18.28
C LYS A 153 -24.25 14.49 -16.83
N ILE A 154 -23.78 15.66 -16.38
CA ILE A 154 -24.14 16.20 -15.05
C ILE A 154 -25.66 16.38 -14.94
N THR A 155 -26.29 16.94 -15.98
CA THR A 155 -27.75 17.15 -16.06
C THR A 155 -28.49 15.81 -16.01
N GLU A 156 -28.03 14.81 -16.77
CA GLU A 156 -28.60 13.46 -16.78
C GLU A 156 -28.57 12.81 -15.40
N VAL A 157 -27.44 12.91 -14.68
CA VAL A 157 -27.27 12.24 -13.37
C VAL A 157 -28.00 12.97 -12.26
N THR A 158 -27.85 14.29 -12.19
CA THR A 158 -28.38 15.08 -11.06
C THR A 158 -29.85 15.41 -11.22
N GLY A 159 -30.38 15.35 -12.45
CA GLY A 159 -31.70 15.84 -12.82
C GLY A 159 -31.80 17.37 -12.77
N SER A 160 -30.69 18.09 -12.54
CA SER A 160 -30.67 19.53 -12.37
C SER A 160 -30.58 20.23 -13.72
N ILE A 161 -31.49 21.18 -13.98
CA ILE A 161 -31.54 21.93 -15.23
C ILE A 161 -30.34 22.88 -15.35
N PRO A 162 -29.62 22.90 -16.49
CA PRO A 162 -28.56 23.88 -16.71
C PRO A 162 -29.16 25.26 -17.05
N VAL A 163 -28.90 26.26 -16.20
CA VAL A 163 -29.37 27.65 -16.35
C VAL A 163 -28.19 28.57 -16.66
N PHE A 164 -28.17 29.14 -17.87
CA PHE A 164 -27.13 30.07 -18.29
C PHE A 164 -27.51 31.50 -17.93
N ILE A 165 -26.62 32.21 -17.25
CA ILE A 165 -26.77 33.64 -16.98
C ILE A 165 -25.51 34.38 -17.44
N GLY A 166 -25.68 35.65 -17.81
CA GLY A 166 -24.60 36.50 -18.31
C GLY A 166 -25.11 37.91 -18.58
N GLY A 167 -24.24 38.80 -19.03
CA GLY A 167 -24.57 40.15 -19.46
C GLY A 167 -25.17 40.18 -20.86
N THR A 168 -25.67 41.34 -21.29
CA THR A 168 -26.19 41.52 -22.66
C THR A 168 -25.09 41.42 -23.71
N TRP A 169 -23.86 41.76 -23.35
CA TRP A 169 -22.66 41.67 -24.21
C TRP A 169 -22.21 40.23 -24.48
N ASP A 170 -22.64 39.27 -23.66
CA ASP A 170 -22.35 37.85 -23.88
C ASP A 170 -23.22 37.27 -25.03
N ASN A 171 -24.36 37.91 -25.36
CA ASN A 171 -25.21 37.48 -26.49
C ASN A 171 -24.65 37.85 -27.86
N GLU A 172 -23.64 38.72 -27.93
CA GLU A 172 -23.01 39.12 -29.19
C GLU A 172 -21.97 38.06 -29.65
N ASP A 173 -21.76 37.00 -28.87
CA ASP A 173 -20.83 35.90 -29.16
C ASP A 173 -21.51 34.69 -29.83
N SER A 174 -21.15 34.41 -31.08
CA SER A 174 -21.70 33.31 -31.87
C SER A 174 -21.30 31.93 -31.34
N ILE A 175 -20.15 31.80 -30.66
CA ILE A 175 -19.66 30.55 -30.09
C ILE A 175 -20.51 30.18 -28.87
N LEU A 176 -20.77 31.14 -27.98
CA LEU A 176 -21.63 30.93 -26.82
C LEU A 176 -23.06 30.55 -27.23
N THR A 177 -23.58 31.15 -28.30
CA THR A 177 -24.91 30.81 -28.83
C THR A 177 -24.96 29.37 -29.34
N SER A 178 -24.01 28.97 -30.19
CA SER A 178 -23.91 27.59 -30.70
C SER A 178 -23.64 26.56 -29.60
N PHE A 179 -22.86 26.92 -28.58
CA PHE A 179 -22.58 26.08 -27.41
C PHE A 179 -23.86 25.75 -26.63
N LYS A 180 -24.67 26.78 -26.31
CA LYS A 180 -25.91 26.60 -25.55
C LYS A 180 -26.91 25.71 -26.30
N GLU A 181 -27.08 25.91 -27.60
CA GLU A 181 -28.01 25.13 -28.44
C GLU A 181 -27.72 23.61 -28.43
N LYS A 182 -26.47 23.20 -28.18
CA LYS A 182 -26.07 21.79 -28.08
C LYS A 182 -26.31 21.16 -26.70
N ILE A 183 -26.71 21.94 -25.70
CA ILE A 183 -26.97 21.47 -24.34
C ILE A 183 -28.46 21.17 -24.20
N GLN A 184 -28.79 19.93 -23.87
CA GLN A 184 -30.19 19.49 -23.83
C GLN A 184 -30.92 20.09 -22.62
N GLY A 185 -32.15 20.57 -22.85
CA GLY A 185 -33.03 21.04 -21.78
C GLY A 185 -32.58 22.31 -21.03
N HIS A 186 -31.62 23.06 -21.56
CA HIS A 186 -31.09 24.25 -20.90
C HIS A 186 -32.07 25.43 -20.88
N ILE A 187 -31.81 26.37 -19.97
CA ILE A 187 -32.51 27.67 -19.90
C ILE A 187 -31.51 28.79 -20.10
N ASP A 188 -31.72 29.62 -21.13
CA ASP A 188 -30.85 30.76 -21.41
C ASP A 188 -31.46 32.09 -20.92
N LEU A 189 -30.89 32.61 -19.83
CA LEU A 189 -31.21 33.92 -19.24
C LEU A 189 -30.07 34.94 -19.45
N THR A 190 -29.15 34.67 -20.37
CA THR A 190 -28.05 35.59 -20.73
C THR A 190 -28.59 36.94 -21.18
N GLY A 191 -28.20 38.01 -20.51
CA GLY A 191 -28.69 39.37 -20.79
C GLY A 191 -30.16 39.64 -20.41
N LYS A 192 -30.86 38.68 -19.80
CA LYS A 192 -32.30 38.78 -19.48
C LYS A 192 -32.59 39.00 -17.99
N THR A 193 -31.55 39.17 -17.17
CA THR A 193 -31.64 39.28 -15.71
C THR A 193 -31.16 40.64 -15.21
N THR A 194 -31.91 41.20 -14.26
CA THR A 194 -31.41 42.28 -13.38
C THR A 194 -30.34 41.73 -12.42
N VAL A 195 -29.59 42.59 -11.75
CA VAL A 195 -28.61 42.14 -10.73
C VAL A 195 -29.32 41.39 -9.60
N ALA A 196 -30.44 41.92 -9.10
CA ALA A 196 -31.25 41.27 -8.08
C ALA A 196 -31.73 39.88 -8.52
N GLN A 197 -32.21 39.73 -9.75
CA GLN A 197 -32.63 38.44 -10.30
C GLN A 197 -31.48 37.45 -10.44
N ALA A 198 -30.30 37.90 -10.89
CA ALA A 198 -29.12 37.06 -11.00
C ALA A 198 -28.67 36.52 -9.63
N PHE A 199 -28.66 37.36 -8.59
CA PHE A 199 -28.41 36.91 -7.22
C PHE A 199 -29.50 35.96 -6.70
N GLY A 200 -30.77 36.20 -7.07
CA GLY A 200 -31.88 35.31 -6.75
C GLY A 200 -31.67 33.91 -7.33
N LEU A 201 -31.21 33.82 -8.58
CA LEU A 201 -30.85 32.54 -9.23
C LEU A 201 -29.69 31.85 -8.53
N LEU A 202 -28.59 32.56 -8.26
CA LEU A 202 -27.46 31.97 -7.54
C LEU A 202 -27.89 31.43 -6.17
N ARG A 203 -28.72 32.17 -5.43
CA ARG A 203 -29.25 31.71 -4.13
C ARG A 203 -30.24 30.56 -4.24
N GLY A 204 -30.92 30.40 -5.36
CA GLY A 204 -31.88 29.33 -5.60
C GLY A 204 -31.24 28.04 -6.13
N SER A 205 -30.05 28.12 -6.73
CA SER A 205 -29.40 26.97 -7.37
C SER A 205 -28.84 25.94 -6.39
N GLU A 206 -28.65 24.72 -6.88
CA GLU A 206 -27.94 23.65 -6.16
C GLU A 206 -26.43 23.86 -6.21
N ALA A 207 -25.93 24.31 -7.36
CA ALA A 207 -24.54 24.67 -7.57
C ALA A 207 -24.39 25.81 -8.58
N VAL A 208 -23.19 26.38 -8.62
CA VAL A 208 -22.73 27.37 -9.58
C VAL A 208 -21.51 26.79 -10.26
N MET A 209 -21.46 26.80 -11.59
CA MET A 209 -20.35 26.24 -12.34
C MET A 209 -19.94 27.20 -13.44
N GLY A 210 -18.66 27.25 -13.72
CA GLY A 210 -18.19 28.06 -14.83
C GLY A 210 -16.74 28.43 -14.71
N TYR A 211 -16.33 29.30 -15.60
CA TYR A 211 -15.00 29.85 -15.59
C TYR A 211 -14.84 30.99 -14.57
N PRO A 212 -13.60 31.42 -14.26
CA PRO A 212 -13.37 32.55 -13.39
C PRO A 212 -13.96 33.84 -13.95
N CYS A 213 -15.12 34.21 -13.42
CA CYS A 213 -15.71 35.53 -13.54
C CYS A 213 -16.24 35.96 -12.18
N GLY A 214 -16.46 37.28 -12.01
CA GLY A 214 -16.95 37.83 -10.74
C GLY A 214 -18.19 37.09 -10.21
N MET A 215 -19.14 36.77 -11.10
CA MET A 215 -20.37 36.08 -10.72
C MET A 215 -20.16 34.61 -10.32
N THR A 216 -19.22 33.89 -10.96
CA THR A 216 -18.93 32.50 -10.57
C THR A 216 -18.34 32.47 -9.17
N MET A 217 -17.43 33.41 -8.89
CA MET A 217 -16.80 33.56 -7.56
C MET A 217 -17.82 34.00 -6.49
N MET A 218 -18.83 34.79 -6.86
CA MET A 218 -19.91 35.15 -5.95
C MET A 218 -20.74 33.94 -5.48
N GLY A 219 -20.79 32.84 -6.23
CA GLY A 219 -21.44 31.61 -5.77
C GLY A 219 -20.92 31.16 -4.41
N ALA A 220 -19.59 31.09 -4.27
CA ALA A 220 -18.94 30.69 -3.02
C ALA A 220 -19.21 31.69 -1.88
N ALA A 221 -19.16 32.99 -2.17
CA ALA A 221 -19.45 34.05 -1.20
C ALA A 221 -20.91 34.01 -0.71
N LEU A 222 -21.84 33.51 -1.53
CA LEU A 222 -23.24 33.30 -1.16
C LEU A 222 -23.49 31.96 -0.44
N GLY A 223 -22.43 31.20 -0.12
CA GLY A 223 -22.52 29.89 0.52
C GLY A 223 -22.99 28.79 -0.43
N LYS A 224 -22.88 28.99 -1.75
CA LYS A 224 -23.25 28.00 -2.76
C LYS A 224 -22.06 27.18 -3.21
N LYS A 225 -22.34 25.90 -3.43
CA LYS A 225 -21.43 24.95 -4.07
C LYS A 225 -21.01 25.51 -5.43
N THR A 226 -19.72 25.73 -5.61
CA THR A 226 -19.19 26.44 -6.74
C THR A 226 -18.02 25.66 -7.32
N PHE A 227 -18.11 25.33 -8.61
CA PHE A 227 -17.09 24.63 -9.37
C PHE A 227 -16.47 25.56 -10.40
N LEU A 228 -15.19 25.86 -10.22
CA LEU A 228 -14.42 26.76 -11.08
C LEU A 228 -13.58 25.96 -12.07
N LEU A 229 -13.85 26.14 -13.36
CA LEU A 229 -12.99 25.67 -14.43
C LEU A 229 -11.84 26.68 -14.58
N TRP A 230 -10.62 26.29 -14.27
CA TRP A 230 -9.49 27.20 -14.20
C TRP A 230 -8.39 26.83 -15.18
N ASN A 231 -7.68 27.81 -15.73
CA ASN A 231 -6.51 27.55 -16.57
C ASN A 231 -5.27 28.32 -16.10
N ASP A 232 -4.10 27.95 -16.61
CA ASP A 232 -2.82 28.58 -16.24
C ASP A 232 -2.63 30.02 -16.73
N TRP A 233 -3.63 30.62 -17.38
CA TRP A 233 -3.55 32.01 -17.82
C TRP A 233 -3.57 32.98 -16.63
N HIS A 234 -4.34 32.65 -15.60
CA HIS A 234 -4.28 33.32 -14.31
C HIS A 234 -3.41 32.51 -13.34
N ARG A 235 -2.67 33.19 -12.46
CA ARG A 235 -1.78 32.50 -11.51
C ARG A 235 -2.59 31.63 -10.55
N TYR A 236 -2.08 30.44 -10.23
CA TYR A 236 -2.72 29.45 -9.37
C TYR A 236 -3.16 29.98 -7.98
N GLY A 237 -2.59 31.09 -7.50
CA GLY A 237 -3.01 31.74 -6.25
C GLY A 237 -4.27 32.60 -6.35
N PHE A 238 -4.58 33.19 -7.52
CA PHE A 238 -5.61 34.23 -7.66
C PHE A 238 -6.98 33.77 -7.13
N HIS A 239 -7.45 32.60 -7.57
CA HIS A 239 -8.78 32.10 -7.20
C HIS A 239 -8.91 31.73 -5.72
N TRP A 240 -7.85 31.20 -5.10
CA TRP A 240 -7.87 30.91 -3.66
C TRP A 240 -7.86 32.18 -2.80
N ASN A 241 -7.40 33.28 -3.36
CA ASN A 241 -7.15 34.53 -2.65
C ASN A 241 -8.31 35.52 -2.72
N VAL A 242 -9.35 35.21 -3.51
CA VAL A 242 -10.55 36.02 -3.72
C VAL A 242 -11.82 35.39 -3.13
N CYS A 243 -11.67 34.36 -2.30
CA CYS A 243 -12.79 33.71 -1.61
C CYS A 243 -12.49 33.54 -0.11
N PRO A 244 -13.53 33.50 0.75
CA PRO A 244 -13.34 33.32 2.17
C PRO A 244 -12.53 32.04 2.47
N PRO A 245 -11.54 32.07 3.37
CA PRO A 245 -10.76 30.88 3.72
C PRO A 245 -11.62 29.69 4.18
N THR A 246 -12.76 29.98 4.78
CA THR A 246 -13.73 28.99 5.29
C THR A 246 -14.52 28.27 4.20
N THR A 247 -14.55 28.77 2.97
CA THR A 247 -15.27 28.12 1.86
C THR A 247 -14.38 27.21 1.02
N LYS A 248 -13.05 27.26 1.22
CA LYS A 248 -12.07 26.45 0.50
C LYS A 248 -12.29 24.97 0.76
N ASN A 249 -12.46 24.18 -0.30
CA ASN A 249 -12.73 22.73 -0.24
C ASN A 249 -14.03 22.34 0.48
N VAL A 250 -14.91 23.30 0.81
CA VAL A 250 -16.21 23.06 1.43
C VAL A 250 -17.33 23.40 0.45
N THR A 251 -17.31 24.61 -0.08
CA THR A 251 -18.26 25.08 -1.10
C THR A 251 -17.58 25.58 -2.36
N TYR A 252 -16.25 25.64 -2.41
CA TYR A 252 -15.48 26.16 -3.54
C TYR A 252 -14.42 25.15 -4.01
N PHE A 253 -14.56 24.69 -5.25
CA PHE A 253 -13.71 23.69 -5.90
C PHE A 253 -13.13 24.25 -7.19
N ILE A 254 -11.85 24.02 -7.42
CA ILE A 254 -11.15 24.46 -8.64
C ILE A 254 -10.49 23.27 -9.29
N GLU A 255 -10.65 23.14 -10.60
CA GLU A 255 -9.91 22.16 -11.40
C GLU A 255 -9.20 22.83 -12.56
N ASN A 256 -7.96 22.39 -12.80
CA ASN A 256 -7.15 22.89 -13.90
C ASN A 256 -7.59 22.24 -15.22
N THR A 257 -7.99 23.05 -16.20
CA THR A 257 -8.46 22.61 -17.52
C THR A 257 -7.44 21.77 -18.28
N LYS A 258 -6.12 21.96 -18.07
CA LYS A 258 -5.08 21.10 -18.70
C LYS A 258 -5.13 19.65 -18.24
N ALA A 259 -5.56 19.43 -16.99
CA ALA A 259 -5.64 18.10 -16.38
C ALA A 259 -7.07 17.55 -16.37
N LEU A 260 -8.01 18.28 -16.99
CA LEU A 260 -9.43 17.99 -16.93
C LEU A 260 -9.85 17.12 -18.12
N THR A 261 -10.44 15.96 -17.83
CA THR A 261 -11.13 15.12 -18.79
C THR A 261 -12.63 15.22 -18.55
N VAL A 262 -13.47 14.86 -19.54
CA VAL A 262 -14.93 14.85 -19.35
C VAL A 262 -15.34 14.03 -18.12
N PRO A 263 -14.79 12.81 -17.90
CA PRO A 263 -15.11 12.04 -16.70
C PRO A 263 -14.72 12.76 -15.40
N ARG A 264 -13.52 13.34 -15.33
CA ARG A 264 -13.06 14.06 -14.13
C ARG A 264 -13.92 15.28 -13.84
N PHE A 265 -14.33 16.02 -14.88
CA PHE A 265 -15.24 17.15 -14.75
C PHE A 265 -16.59 16.71 -14.16
N VAL A 266 -17.19 15.65 -14.74
CA VAL A 266 -18.47 15.09 -14.29
C VAL A 266 -18.38 14.58 -12.84
N GLU A 267 -17.34 13.80 -12.51
CA GLU A 267 -17.11 13.25 -11.17
C GLU A 267 -17.06 14.36 -10.12
N LYS A 268 -16.19 15.36 -10.34
CA LYS A 268 -16.00 16.45 -9.37
C LYS A 268 -17.24 17.32 -9.25
N ALA A 269 -17.94 17.57 -10.35
CA ALA A 269 -19.18 18.33 -10.39
C ALA A 269 -20.32 17.63 -9.62
N ILE A 270 -20.50 16.32 -9.79
CA ILE A 270 -21.55 15.56 -9.09
C ILE A 270 -21.20 15.40 -7.61
N GLY A 271 -19.94 15.09 -7.29
CA GLY A 271 -19.50 14.95 -5.90
C GLY A 271 -19.70 16.22 -5.10
N LEU A 272 -19.46 17.36 -5.77
CA LEU A 272 -19.84 18.66 -5.24
C LEU A 272 -21.35 18.75 -5.01
N ILE A 273 -22.19 18.51 -6.02
CA ILE A 273 -23.65 18.70 -5.96
C ILE A 273 -24.32 17.82 -4.90
N GLU A 274 -23.91 16.56 -4.77
CA GLU A 274 -24.62 15.59 -3.93
C GLU A 274 -24.11 15.53 -2.48
N ASN A 275 -23.00 16.21 -2.14
CA ASN A 275 -22.28 16.02 -0.86
C ASN A 275 -21.89 14.55 -0.61
N THR A 276 -21.83 13.76 -1.66
CA THR A 276 -21.51 12.34 -1.58
C THR A 276 -20.00 12.20 -1.45
N SER A 277 -19.54 11.35 -0.54
CA SER A 277 -18.12 10.99 -0.48
C SER A 277 -17.66 10.49 -1.85
N VAL A 278 -16.43 10.82 -2.24
CA VAL A 278 -15.78 10.40 -3.50
C VAL A 278 -15.97 8.90 -3.79
N ASP A 279 -16.14 8.08 -2.75
CA ASP A 279 -16.38 6.64 -2.84
C ASP A 279 -17.65 6.21 -3.58
N SER A 280 -18.72 7.01 -3.64
CA SER A 280 -19.96 6.60 -4.36
C SER A 280 -19.94 6.96 -5.85
N LEU A 281 -19.05 7.88 -6.25
CA LEU A 281 -18.81 8.26 -7.66
C LEU A 281 -17.74 7.40 -8.33
N LYS A 282 -16.93 6.75 -7.51
CA LYS A 282 -15.95 5.72 -7.89
C LYS A 282 -16.57 4.64 -8.77
N THR A 283 -17.78 4.21 -8.46
CA THR A 283 -18.55 3.21 -9.22
C THR A 283 -18.79 3.60 -10.69
N MET A 284 -18.92 4.90 -11.02
CA MET A 284 -19.08 5.33 -12.42
C MET A 284 -17.74 5.53 -13.15
N TYR A 285 -16.68 5.94 -12.44
CA TYR A 285 -15.33 6.04 -12.97
C TYR A 285 -14.75 4.65 -13.31
N ASP A 286 -15.06 3.66 -12.48
CA ASP A 286 -14.61 2.29 -12.65
C ASP A 286 -15.21 1.64 -13.91
N ILE A 287 -16.46 1.98 -14.30
CA ILE A 287 -17.10 1.45 -15.52
C ILE A 287 -16.40 1.95 -16.80
N THR A 288 -16.01 3.25 -16.86
CA THR A 288 -15.45 3.82 -18.10
C THR A 288 -13.99 3.44 -18.35
N MET A 289 -13.19 3.28 -17.28
CA MET A 289 -11.82 2.74 -17.39
C MET A 289 -11.83 1.23 -17.62
N HIS A 290 -12.79 0.50 -17.02
CA HIS A 290 -12.97 -0.93 -17.28
C HIS A 290 -13.28 -1.20 -18.75
N ASP A 291 -14.13 -0.41 -19.43
CA ASP A 291 -14.46 -0.65 -20.85
C ASP A 291 -13.24 -0.52 -21.80
N VAL A 292 -12.37 0.46 -21.54
CA VAL A 292 -11.13 0.67 -22.31
C VAL A 292 -10.10 -0.43 -22.03
N ASP A 293 -9.94 -0.81 -20.77
CA ASP A 293 -9.03 -1.88 -20.35
C ASP A 293 -9.53 -3.26 -20.82
N THR A 294 -10.84 -3.48 -20.86
CA THR A 294 -11.46 -4.74 -21.32
C THR A 294 -11.28 -4.95 -22.82
N THR A 295 -11.39 -3.87 -23.62
CA THR A 295 -11.12 -3.95 -25.06
C THR A 295 -9.65 -4.35 -25.32
N LYS A 296 -8.70 -3.73 -24.62
CA LYS A 296 -7.27 -4.09 -24.70
C LYS A 296 -6.99 -5.49 -24.15
N ALA A 297 -7.69 -5.90 -23.09
CA ALA A 297 -7.57 -7.22 -22.50
C ALA A 297 -7.99 -8.32 -23.48
N ALA A 298 -9.08 -8.13 -24.22
CA ALA A 298 -9.55 -9.08 -25.24
C ALA A 298 -8.53 -9.24 -26.39
N GLU A 299 -7.94 -8.14 -26.86
CA GLU A 299 -6.86 -8.18 -27.87
C GLU A 299 -5.63 -8.94 -27.35
N SER A 300 -5.23 -8.66 -26.10
CA SER A 300 -4.10 -9.30 -25.44
C SER A 300 -4.33 -10.80 -25.23
N LEU A 301 -5.55 -11.20 -24.85
CA LEU A 301 -5.94 -12.60 -24.65
C LEU A 301 -5.81 -13.43 -25.92
N SER A 302 -6.23 -12.86 -27.06
CA SER A 302 -6.04 -13.47 -28.39
C SER A 302 -4.56 -13.61 -28.72
N MET A 303 -3.78 -12.58 -28.40
CA MET A 303 -2.36 -12.50 -28.76
C MET A 303 -1.47 -13.48 -28.00
N TYR A 304 -1.70 -13.66 -26.71
CA TYR A 304 -0.93 -14.59 -25.88
C TYR A 304 -1.37 -16.05 -26.02
N GLY A 305 -2.50 -16.30 -26.72
CA GLY A 305 -3.00 -17.65 -26.94
C GLY A 305 -3.43 -18.36 -25.66
N ILE A 306 -4.00 -17.62 -24.70
CA ILE A 306 -4.41 -18.20 -23.40
C ILE A 306 -5.49 -19.26 -23.63
N GLU A 307 -5.25 -20.48 -23.15
CA GLU A 307 -6.16 -21.62 -23.24
C GLU A 307 -6.99 -21.80 -21.95
N LYS A 308 -8.08 -22.55 -22.06
CA LYS A 308 -8.91 -22.96 -20.93
C LYS A 308 -8.09 -23.78 -19.91
N ASP A 309 -8.44 -23.68 -18.64
CA ASP A 309 -7.86 -24.42 -17.50
C ASP A 309 -6.38 -24.10 -17.17
N LYS A 310 -5.67 -23.36 -18.03
CA LYS A 310 -4.31 -22.87 -17.76
C LYS A 310 -4.29 -21.91 -16.57
N ARG A 311 -3.27 -22.01 -15.73
CA ARG A 311 -3.00 -21.03 -14.68
C ARG A 311 -2.24 -19.85 -15.26
N VAL A 312 -2.82 -18.66 -15.13
CA VAL A 312 -2.27 -17.42 -15.69
C VAL A 312 -1.98 -16.43 -14.57
N LEU A 313 -0.82 -15.78 -14.61
CA LEU A 313 -0.53 -14.63 -13.76
C LEU A 313 -0.36 -13.37 -14.61
N ASP A 314 -1.07 -12.32 -14.27
CA ASP A 314 -0.87 -10.97 -14.79
C ASP A 314 -0.14 -10.12 -13.76
N VAL A 315 1.10 -9.74 -14.07
CA VAL A 315 1.99 -9.00 -13.18
C VAL A 315 1.84 -7.51 -13.46
N PHE A 316 1.56 -6.75 -12.39
CA PHE A 316 1.09 -5.35 -12.45
C PHE A 316 -0.26 -5.25 -13.18
N SER A 317 -1.23 -6.01 -12.68
CA SER A 317 -2.51 -6.23 -13.36
C SER A 317 -3.44 -5.00 -13.40
N GLY A 318 -3.09 -3.89 -12.73
CA GLY A 318 -3.91 -2.67 -12.71
C GLY A 318 -5.34 -2.92 -12.24
N SER A 319 -6.32 -2.66 -13.11
CA SER A 319 -7.76 -2.90 -12.89
C SER A 319 -8.14 -4.39 -12.77
N GLY A 320 -7.25 -5.29 -13.21
CA GLY A 320 -7.53 -6.71 -13.31
C GLY A 320 -8.41 -7.09 -14.51
N ALA A 321 -8.63 -6.18 -15.48
CA ALA A 321 -9.45 -6.46 -16.65
C ALA A 321 -8.95 -7.69 -17.45
N PHE A 322 -7.63 -7.83 -17.64
CA PHE A 322 -7.05 -9.00 -18.32
C PHE A 322 -7.26 -10.29 -17.53
N VAL A 323 -7.21 -10.23 -16.19
CA VAL A 323 -7.55 -11.36 -15.32
C VAL A 323 -9.01 -11.77 -15.54
N GLY A 324 -9.94 -10.79 -15.54
CA GLY A 324 -11.36 -11.02 -15.83
C GLY A 324 -11.59 -11.71 -17.17
N GLU A 325 -11.00 -11.19 -18.25
CA GLU A 325 -11.11 -11.77 -19.60
C GLU A 325 -10.53 -13.19 -19.70
N CYS A 326 -9.40 -13.45 -19.06
CA CYS A 326 -8.85 -14.80 -18.98
C CYS A 326 -9.82 -15.77 -18.28
N ARG A 327 -10.44 -15.34 -17.18
CA ARG A 327 -11.42 -16.16 -16.43
C ARG A 327 -12.72 -16.37 -17.22
N ASN A 328 -13.18 -15.37 -17.97
CA ASN A 328 -14.31 -15.50 -18.89
C ASN A 328 -14.07 -16.57 -19.97
N LYS A 329 -12.81 -16.74 -20.40
CA LYS A 329 -12.38 -17.83 -21.31
C LYS A 329 -12.18 -19.19 -20.61
N GLY A 330 -12.36 -19.25 -19.28
CA GLY A 330 -12.22 -20.45 -18.46
C GLY A 330 -10.79 -20.74 -18.02
N ALA A 331 -9.87 -19.76 -18.06
CA ALA A 331 -8.54 -19.91 -17.47
C ALA A 331 -8.57 -19.65 -15.95
N ASN A 332 -7.62 -20.24 -15.24
CA ASN A 332 -7.39 -20.01 -13.81
C ASN A 332 -6.45 -18.80 -13.64
N ALA A 333 -6.94 -17.60 -13.93
CA ALA A 333 -6.13 -16.39 -13.96
C ALA A 333 -6.13 -15.61 -12.64
N TYR A 334 -4.98 -15.01 -12.33
CA TYR A 334 -4.71 -14.21 -11.13
C TYR A 334 -3.95 -12.94 -11.52
N GLY A 335 -4.13 -11.86 -10.76
CA GLY A 335 -3.35 -10.63 -10.91
C GLY A 335 -2.44 -10.38 -9.72
N CYS A 336 -1.39 -9.57 -9.89
CA CYS A 336 -0.58 -9.03 -8.80
C CYS A 336 -0.40 -7.52 -9.01
N GLU A 337 -0.78 -6.71 -8.03
CA GLU A 337 -0.76 -5.24 -8.13
C GLU A 337 -0.32 -4.61 -6.80
N VAL A 338 0.60 -3.65 -6.84
CA VAL A 338 1.17 -3.00 -5.64
C VAL A 338 0.23 -1.96 -5.08
N GLN A 339 -0.54 -1.27 -5.92
CA GLN A 339 -1.45 -0.23 -5.45
C GLN A 339 -2.70 -0.83 -4.77
N LYS A 340 -2.97 -0.34 -3.55
CA LYS A 340 -4.19 -0.65 -2.77
C LYS A 340 -5.49 -0.27 -3.53
N TYR A 341 -5.37 0.62 -4.51
CA TYR A 341 -6.46 1.06 -5.38
C TYR A 341 -5.99 0.88 -6.83
N GLY A 342 -6.22 -0.32 -7.39
CA GLY A 342 -6.19 -0.43 -8.85
C GLY A 342 -7.31 0.46 -9.37
N TYR A 343 -7.01 1.37 -10.29
CA TYR A 343 -8.06 2.11 -10.99
C TYR A 343 -9.04 1.08 -11.58
N GLY A 344 -10.34 1.11 -11.24
CA GLY A 344 -11.34 0.32 -11.99
C GLY A 344 -11.51 -1.17 -11.66
N SER A 345 -11.04 -1.71 -10.54
CA SER A 345 -11.36 -3.12 -10.23
C SER A 345 -12.80 -3.27 -9.74
N THR A 346 -13.65 -3.98 -10.51
CA THR A 346 -14.94 -4.47 -10.01
C THR A 346 -14.70 -5.40 -8.81
N GLU A 347 -15.64 -5.50 -7.86
CA GLU A 347 -15.54 -6.41 -6.69
C GLU A 347 -15.20 -7.87 -7.10
N ILE A 348 -15.66 -8.29 -8.29
CA ILE A 348 -15.39 -9.62 -8.85
C ILE A 348 -13.91 -9.81 -9.23
N ASN A 349 -13.25 -8.77 -9.76
CA ASN A 349 -11.84 -8.83 -10.15
C ASN A 349 -10.92 -8.70 -8.94
N GLU A 350 -11.31 -7.96 -7.90
CA GLU A 350 -10.52 -7.81 -6.68
C GLU A 350 -10.27 -9.14 -5.96
N ALA A 351 -11.23 -10.07 -6.01
CA ALA A 351 -11.10 -11.40 -5.39
C ALA A 351 -9.99 -12.28 -6.00
N PHE A 352 -9.45 -11.92 -7.17
CA PHE A 352 -8.43 -12.68 -7.89
C PHE A 352 -7.09 -11.94 -8.04
N VAL A 353 -6.91 -10.80 -7.36
CA VAL A 353 -5.71 -9.97 -7.47
C VAL A 353 -4.99 -9.88 -6.12
N TYR A 354 -3.73 -10.32 -6.09
CA TYR A 354 -2.82 -10.13 -4.96
C TYR A 354 -2.41 -8.65 -4.85
N LYS A 355 -2.66 -8.02 -3.70
CA LYS A 355 -2.34 -6.61 -3.44
C LYS A 355 -0.98 -6.46 -2.76
N THR A 356 0.09 -6.78 -3.49
CA THR A 356 1.46 -6.78 -2.99
C THR A 356 2.47 -6.61 -4.12
N ILE A 357 3.73 -6.40 -3.75
CA ILE A 357 4.88 -6.51 -4.66
C ILE A 357 5.05 -7.98 -5.04
N MET A 358 5.21 -8.25 -6.34
CA MET A 358 5.26 -9.61 -6.90
C MET A 358 6.34 -10.46 -6.26
N GLU A 359 7.50 -9.87 -6.00
CA GLU A 359 8.65 -10.54 -5.36
C GLU A 359 8.39 -10.93 -3.89
N ASP A 360 7.36 -10.34 -3.26
CA ASP A 360 6.99 -10.62 -1.87
C ASP A 360 5.79 -11.57 -1.77
N THR A 361 5.14 -11.90 -2.89
CA THR A 361 3.99 -12.82 -2.90
C THR A 361 4.39 -14.25 -2.55
N ASN A 362 5.65 -14.63 -2.80
CA ASN A 362 6.18 -15.98 -2.57
C ASN A 362 5.37 -17.08 -3.28
N PHE A 363 4.94 -16.84 -4.53
CA PHE A 363 4.16 -17.83 -5.29
C PHE A 363 4.84 -19.21 -5.31
N PRO A 364 4.09 -20.32 -5.43
CA PRO A 364 4.68 -21.64 -5.56
C PRO A 364 5.65 -21.71 -6.75
N THR A 365 6.67 -22.56 -6.65
CA THR A 365 7.56 -22.83 -7.78
C THR A 365 6.80 -23.56 -8.88
N ASP A 366 7.12 -23.28 -10.15
CA ASP A 366 6.49 -23.93 -11.31
C ASP A 366 4.95 -23.90 -11.22
N HIS A 367 4.38 -22.74 -10.87
CA HIS A 367 2.95 -22.63 -10.57
C HIS A 367 2.10 -22.22 -11.77
N PHE A 368 2.59 -21.29 -12.58
CA PHE A 368 1.82 -20.67 -13.66
C PHE A 368 2.21 -21.24 -15.02
N ASP A 369 1.22 -21.66 -15.80
CA ASP A 369 1.41 -22.10 -17.19
C ASP A 369 1.79 -20.92 -18.09
N VAL A 370 1.21 -19.75 -17.79
CA VAL A 370 1.50 -18.49 -18.48
C VAL A 370 1.69 -17.37 -17.47
N VAL A 371 2.76 -16.59 -17.62
CA VAL A 371 2.97 -15.33 -16.88
C VAL A 371 3.02 -14.18 -17.87
N VAL A 372 2.34 -13.07 -17.57
CA VAL A 372 2.27 -11.90 -18.45
C VAL A 372 2.69 -10.67 -17.65
N CYS A 373 3.50 -9.81 -18.25
CA CYS A 373 3.84 -8.48 -17.74
C CYS A 373 3.58 -7.46 -18.84
N GLN A 374 2.57 -6.62 -18.66
CA GLN A 374 2.08 -5.69 -19.69
C GLN A 374 2.38 -4.24 -19.34
N GLU A 375 3.11 -3.55 -20.22
CA GLU A 375 3.39 -2.10 -20.17
C GLU A 375 4.03 -1.58 -18.87
N THR A 376 4.49 -2.48 -18.01
CA THR A 376 4.91 -2.18 -16.63
C THR A 376 6.34 -2.60 -16.34
N PHE A 377 6.95 -3.34 -17.26
CA PHE A 377 8.34 -3.79 -17.17
C PHE A 377 9.33 -2.62 -16.95
N GLY A 378 9.03 -1.44 -17.50
CA GLY A 378 9.82 -0.22 -17.29
C GLY A 378 9.81 0.32 -15.85
N HIS A 379 8.92 -0.14 -14.98
CA HIS A 379 8.81 0.31 -13.59
C HIS A 379 9.52 -0.62 -12.59
N VAL A 380 10.11 -1.72 -13.07
CA VAL A 380 10.80 -2.70 -12.23
C VAL A 380 12.13 -2.12 -11.73
N VAL A 381 12.30 -2.04 -10.40
CA VAL A 381 13.49 -1.45 -9.76
C VAL A 381 14.67 -2.42 -9.77
N ASN A 382 14.44 -3.71 -9.51
CA ASN A 382 15.49 -4.73 -9.49
C ASN A 382 15.16 -5.84 -10.49
N ILE A 383 15.65 -5.68 -11.72
CA ILE A 383 15.31 -6.60 -12.79
C ILE A 383 15.83 -8.02 -12.55
N ASP A 384 17.03 -8.19 -12.00
CA ASP A 384 17.61 -9.52 -11.80
C ASP A 384 16.72 -10.29 -10.80
N LYS A 385 16.31 -9.65 -9.69
CA LYS A 385 15.40 -10.27 -8.70
C LYS A 385 14.04 -10.59 -9.34
N PHE A 386 13.45 -9.62 -10.04
CA PHE A 386 12.14 -9.77 -10.68
C PHE A 386 12.13 -10.88 -11.73
N MET A 387 13.13 -10.93 -12.61
CA MET A 387 13.24 -11.95 -13.65
C MET A 387 13.53 -13.34 -13.10
N ASN A 388 14.36 -13.45 -12.05
CA ASN A 388 14.57 -14.72 -11.36
C ASN A 388 13.25 -15.22 -10.75
N GLU A 389 12.44 -14.33 -10.20
CA GLU A 389 11.13 -14.68 -9.65
C GLU A 389 10.16 -15.11 -10.75
N LEU A 390 10.07 -14.37 -11.87
CA LEU A 390 9.30 -14.77 -13.05
C LEU A 390 9.69 -16.18 -13.51
N PHE A 391 11.00 -16.42 -13.64
CA PHE A 391 11.53 -17.73 -14.03
C PHE A 391 11.14 -18.82 -13.04
N ARG A 392 11.21 -18.57 -11.73
CA ARG A 392 10.88 -19.54 -10.69
C ARG A 392 9.41 -19.93 -10.73
N ILE A 393 8.50 -18.97 -10.90
CA ILE A 393 7.04 -19.19 -10.83
C ILE A 393 6.45 -19.72 -12.14
N THR A 394 7.09 -19.46 -13.29
CA THR A 394 6.69 -20.07 -14.56
C THR A 394 6.96 -21.58 -14.49
N LYS A 395 5.96 -22.39 -14.88
CA LYS A 395 6.10 -23.84 -15.04
C LYS A 395 7.21 -24.18 -16.02
N GLN A 396 7.84 -25.34 -15.83
CA GLN A 396 8.71 -25.90 -16.86
C GLN A 396 7.89 -26.09 -18.16
N GLU A 397 8.47 -25.66 -19.28
CA GLU A 397 7.81 -25.59 -20.60
C GLU A 397 6.65 -24.58 -20.67
N GLY A 398 6.38 -23.84 -19.58
CA GLY A 398 5.45 -22.72 -19.52
C GLY A 398 5.98 -21.47 -20.21
N LYS A 399 5.08 -20.52 -20.45
CA LYS A 399 5.36 -19.29 -21.20
C LYS A 399 5.40 -18.06 -20.30
N CYS A 400 6.26 -17.11 -20.64
CA CYS A 400 6.28 -15.77 -20.05
C CYS A 400 6.27 -14.72 -21.17
N PHE A 401 5.34 -13.76 -21.09
CA PHE A 401 5.19 -12.68 -22.07
C PHE A 401 5.58 -11.35 -21.44
N ILE A 402 6.57 -10.68 -22.03
CA ILE A 402 6.98 -9.32 -21.65
C ILE A 402 6.52 -8.37 -22.75
N HIS A 403 5.52 -7.54 -22.46
CA HIS A 403 4.95 -6.56 -23.37
C HIS A 403 5.31 -5.15 -22.88
N PHE A 404 5.93 -4.33 -23.73
CA PHE A 404 6.30 -2.97 -23.38
C PHE A 404 6.29 -2.03 -24.57
N SER A 405 6.04 -0.75 -24.30
CA SER A 405 6.21 0.33 -25.26
C SER A 405 7.55 1.04 -25.15
N LYS A 406 8.07 1.46 -26.31
CA LYS A 406 9.38 2.09 -26.50
C LYS A 406 9.53 3.38 -25.69
N ARG A 407 8.43 4.10 -25.45
CA ARG A 407 8.39 5.35 -24.70
C ARG A 407 8.73 5.16 -23.21
N TYR A 408 8.33 4.03 -22.61
CA TYR A 408 8.63 3.70 -21.21
C TYR A 408 9.95 2.93 -21.05
N ALA A 409 10.35 2.16 -22.06
CA ALA A 409 11.65 1.50 -22.06
C ALA A 409 12.82 2.49 -22.01
N MET A 410 12.77 3.59 -22.78
CA MET A 410 13.91 4.52 -22.92
C MET A 410 14.28 5.33 -21.67
N ASN A 411 13.39 5.48 -20.69
CA ASN A 411 13.68 6.26 -19.48
C ASN A 411 14.39 5.45 -18.37
N VAL A 412 14.38 4.12 -18.46
CA VAL A 412 15.00 3.21 -17.47
C VAL A 412 16.02 2.29 -18.11
N TRP A 413 15.86 1.98 -19.39
CA TRP A 413 16.71 1.10 -20.17
C TRP A 413 17.37 1.93 -21.27
N SER A 414 18.65 2.25 -21.11
CA SER A 414 19.49 2.73 -22.22
C SER A 414 19.78 1.64 -23.26
N GLU A 415 19.26 0.43 -23.04
CA GLU A 415 19.63 -0.80 -23.72
C GLU A 415 18.64 -1.18 -24.85
N GLN A 416 19.18 -1.70 -25.95
CA GLN A 416 18.42 -2.15 -27.12
C GLN A 416 17.87 -3.57 -26.90
N PRO A 417 16.82 -4.02 -27.64
CA PRO A 417 16.27 -5.38 -27.52
C PRO A 417 17.29 -6.54 -27.49
N PRO A 418 18.42 -6.51 -28.22
CA PRO A 418 19.46 -7.54 -28.12
C PRO A 418 20.12 -7.68 -26.73
N GLU A 419 20.20 -6.62 -25.93
CA GLU A 419 20.74 -6.69 -24.56
C GLU A 419 19.70 -7.27 -23.58
N ILE A 420 18.41 -6.95 -23.77
CA ILE A 420 17.29 -7.54 -23.02
C ILE A 420 17.23 -9.07 -23.25
N GLU A 421 17.44 -9.53 -24.48
CA GLU A 421 17.53 -10.97 -24.75
C GLU A 421 18.69 -11.66 -24.02
N LYS A 422 19.85 -11.00 -23.90
CA LYS A 422 20.99 -11.56 -23.14
C LYS A 422 20.64 -11.70 -21.67
N LEU A 423 19.91 -10.75 -21.10
CA LEU A 423 19.43 -10.85 -19.73
C LEU A 423 18.51 -12.06 -19.54
N PHE A 424 17.54 -12.27 -20.45
CA PHE A 424 16.64 -13.42 -20.36
C PHE A 424 17.39 -14.75 -20.45
N LYS A 425 18.36 -14.84 -21.36
CA LYS A 425 19.25 -16.01 -21.48
C LYS A 425 20.12 -16.22 -20.24
N LYS A 426 20.63 -15.15 -19.61
CA LYS A 426 21.38 -15.19 -18.35
C LYS A 426 20.55 -15.76 -17.20
N ILE A 427 19.26 -15.40 -17.14
CA ILE A 427 18.31 -15.92 -16.12
C ILE A 427 17.93 -17.38 -16.38
N GLY A 428 17.98 -17.82 -17.65
CA GLY A 428 17.73 -19.20 -18.05
C GLY A 428 16.48 -19.40 -18.91
N PHE A 429 15.79 -18.33 -19.29
CA PHE A 429 14.69 -18.39 -20.26
C PHE A 429 15.22 -18.70 -21.67
N HIS A 430 14.44 -19.47 -22.43
CA HIS A 430 14.56 -19.52 -23.88
C HIS A 430 13.72 -18.41 -24.50
N VAL A 431 14.29 -17.65 -25.44
CA VAL A 431 13.57 -16.59 -26.16
C VAL A 431 12.92 -17.22 -27.39
N ASP A 432 11.61 -17.45 -27.33
CA ASP A 432 10.85 -18.07 -28.42
C ASP A 432 10.68 -17.13 -29.61
N GLY A 433 10.58 -15.81 -29.35
CA GLY A 433 10.48 -14.80 -30.39
C GLY A 433 10.19 -13.40 -29.89
N VAL A 434 10.45 -12.42 -30.75
CA VAL A 434 10.16 -11.00 -30.53
C VAL A 434 9.18 -10.53 -31.60
N LYS A 435 8.01 -10.03 -31.20
CA LYS A 435 6.96 -9.54 -32.09
C LYS A 435 6.75 -8.05 -31.88
N LYS A 436 6.92 -7.27 -32.94
CA LYS A 436 6.61 -5.84 -32.95
C LYS A 436 5.13 -5.66 -33.33
N ILE A 437 4.33 -5.08 -32.45
CA ILE A 437 2.88 -4.87 -32.67
C ILE A 437 2.63 -3.54 -33.38
N SER A 438 3.39 -2.51 -33.00
CA SER A 438 3.29 -1.15 -33.57
C SER A 438 4.67 -0.50 -33.61
N ALA A 439 4.76 0.75 -34.08
CA ALA A 439 6.02 1.50 -34.06
C ALA A 439 6.66 1.53 -32.66
N ASP A 440 5.82 1.56 -31.62
CA ASP A 440 6.20 1.71 -30.23
C ASP A 440 6.03 0.45 -29.38
N ASN A 441 5.18 -0.53 -29.73
CA ASN A 441 4.89 -1.69 -28.86
C ASN A 441 5.60 -2.97 -29.29
N THR A 442 6.24 -3.66 -28.34
CA THR A 442 6.97 -4.92 -28.55
C THR A 442 6.56 -5.97 -27.53
N ILE A 443 6.41 -7.21 -27.97
CA ILE A 443 6.25 -8.39 -27.12
C ILE A 443 7.43 -9.32 -27.30
N ILE A 444 7.93 -9.81 -26.18
CA ILE A 444 8.91 -10.90 -26.14
C ILE A 444 8.23 -12.11 -25.52
N CYS A 445 8.24 -13.22 -26.27
CA CYS A 445 7.74 -14.51 -25.81
C CYS A 445 8.92 -15.34 -25.30
N LEU A 446 8.81 -15.80 -24.05
CA LEU A 446 9.81 -16.60 -23.36
C LEU A 446 9.22 -17.95 -22.99
N SER A 447 10.06 -18.98 -22.98
CA SER A 447 9.71 -20.28 -22.40
C SER A 447 10.74 -20.71 -21.37
N LYS A 448 10.27 -21.36 -20.31
CA LYS A 448 11.16 -21.97 -19.31
C LYS A 448 11.59 -23.35 -19.80
N PRO A 449 12.88 -23.62 -20.01
CA PRO A 449 13.33 -24.96 -20.37
C PRO A 449 13.06 -25.97 -19.24
N LYS A 450 12.91 -27.25 -19.61
CA LYS A 450 12.84 -28.34 -18.64
C LYS A 450 14.14 -28.40 -17.82
N GLN A 451 14.02 -28.53 -16.51
CA GLN A 451 15.14 -28.57 -15.58
C GLN A 451 15.28 -29.95 -14.97
N ILE A 452 16.52 -30.43 -14.83
CA ILE A 452 16.83 -31.61 -14.01
C ILE A 452 17.13 -31.10 -12.61
N ARG A 453 16.39 -31.60 -11.61
CA ARG A 453 16.46 -31.15 -10.22
C ARG A 453 16.81 -32.32 -9.29
N PRO A 454 17.47 -32.04 -8.16
CA PRO A 454 17.65 -33.04 -7.12
C PRO A 454 16.29 -33.44 -6.56
N THR A 455 16.12 -34.74 -6.33
CA THR A 455 14.88 -35.35 -5.87
C THR A 455 14.97 -35.68 -4.38
N ILE A 456 14.06 -35.15 -3.58
CA ILE A 456 14.07 -35.31 -2.13
C ILE A 456 12.74 -35.88 -1.67
N LEU A 457 12.81 -37.01 -0.99
CA LEU A 457 11.68 -37.67 -0.36
C LEU A 457 11.48 -37.15 1.07
N VAL A 458 10.22 -36.93 1.45
CA VAL A 458 9.80 -36.56 2.82
C VAL A 458 8.62 -37.43 3.30
N PRO A 459 8.36 -37.50 4.61
CA PRO A 459 7.20 -38.21 5.14
C PRO A 459 5.85 -37.56 4.76
N PRO A 460 4.70 -38.28 4.91
CA PRO A 460 3.40 -37.81 4.43
C PRO A 460 2.58 -36.91 5.35
N GLY A 461 2.88 -36.83 6.64
CA GLY A 461 2.16 -35.94 7.53
C GLY A 461 2.56 -34.48 7.30
N ILE A 462 1.60 -33.54 7.36
CA ILE A 462 1.90 -32.09 7.29
C ILE A 462 2.96 -31.70 8.34
N GLY A 463 2.79 -32.17 9.59
CA GLY A 463 3.78 -31.93 10.64
C GLY A 463 5.10 -32.64 10.36
N ASP A 464 5.04 -33.88 9.85
CA ASP A 464 6.22 -34.70 9.56
C ASP A 464 7.11 -34.08 8.48
N CYS A 465 6.52 -33.66 7.35
CA CYS A 465 7.26 -33.00 6.28
C CYS A 465 7.67 -31.59 6.68
N PHE A 466 6.89 -30.87 7.50
CA PHE A 466 7.29 -29.55 7.99
C PHE A 466 8.63 -29.59 8.76
N TRP A 467 8.83 -30.58 9.63
CA TRP A 467 10.11 -30.73 10.34
C TRP A 467 11.30 -31.00 9.40
N SER A 468 11.06 -31.62 8.24
CA SER A 468 12.09 -31.72 7.20
C SER A 468 12.31 -30.38 6.47
N ILE A 469 11.25 -29.64 6.18
CA ILE A 469 11.28 -28.36 5.45
C ILE A 469 12.05 -27.28 6.22
N ILE A 470 11.88 -27.20 7.55
CA ILE A 470 12.54 -26.17 8.38
C ILE A 470 14.08 -26.26 8.41
N LYS A 471 14.66 -27.40 8.02
CA LYS A 471 16.12 -27.54 7.84
C LYS A 471 16.53 -27.62 6.37
N LEU A 472 15.57 -27.65 5.45
CA LEU A 472 15.83 -27.96 4.05
C LEU A 472 16.67 -26.89 3.36
N GLN A 473 16.43 -25.60 3.61
CA GLN A 473 17.25 -24.54 3.01
C GLN A 473 18.72 -24.63 3.42
N ALA A 474 18.98 -24.90 4.71
CA ALA A 474 20.33 -25.11 5.23
C ALA A 474 20.98 -26.35 4.57
N PHE A 475 20.21 -27.43 4.42
CA PHE A 475 20.64 -28.64 3.76
C PHE A 475 21.00 -28.40 2.28
N LEU A 476 20.13 -27.74 1.51
CA LEU A 476 20.37 -27.41 0.11
C LEU A 476 21.65 -26.57 -0.04
N LYS A 477 21.86 -25.59 0.85
CA LYS A 477 23.08 -24.78 0.88
C LYS A 477 24.33 -25.61 1.20
N ARG A 478 24.25 -26.50 2.18
CA ARG A 478 25.36 -27.39 2.59
C ARG A 478 25.79 -28.32 1.46
N GLU A 479 24.83 -28.97 0.81
CA GLU A 479 25.08 -29.90 -0.29
C GLU A 479 25.26 -29.21 -1.66
N LYS A 480 25.17 -27.87 -1.70
CA LYS A 480 25.24 -27.05 -2.93
C LYS A 480 24.24 -27.49 -4.01
N LEU A 481 23.03 -27.81 -3.57
CA LEU A 481 21.94 -28.26 -4.42
C LEU A 481 21.12 -27.06 -4.94
N SER A 482 20.64 -27.18 -6.17
CA SER A 482 19.64 -26.26 -6.73
C SER A 482 18.26 -26.55 -6.16
N LEU A 483 17.25 -25.82 -6.66
CA LEU A 483 15.85 -26.02 -6.28
C LEU A 483 15.43 -27.50 -6.46
N PRO A 484 14.96 -28.19 -5.40
CA PRO A 484 14.65 -29.61 -5.46
C PRO A 484 13.20 -29.88 -5.87
N ASP A 485 12.98 -31.09 -6.38
CA ASP A 485 11.66 -31.70 -6.49
C ASP A 485 11.39 -32.55 -5.24
N ILE A 486 10.30 -32.22 -4.53
CA ILE A 486 9.90 -32.89 -3.29
C ILE A 486 8.85 -33.95 -3.59
N HIS A 487 9.07 -35.12 -3.00
CA HIS A 487 8.25 -36.31 -3.11
C HIS A 487 7.76 -36.73 -1.74
N VAL A 488 6.61 -37.39 -1.68
CA VAL A 488 6.01 -37.82 -0.42
C VAL A 488 5.89 -39.34 -0.38
N VAL A 489 6.26 -39.95 0.74
CA VAL A 489 6.01 -41.38 0.98
C VAL A 489 4.51 -41.61 1.17
N SER A 490 3.86 -42.41 0.31
CA SER A 490 2.42 -42.72 0.43
C SER A 490 2.10 -44.11 -0.11
N GLY A 491 1.35 -44.92 0.65
CA GLY A 491 0.84 -46.23 0.21
C GLY A 491 0.02 -46.22 -1.09
N LYS A 492 0.08 -47.33 -1.84
CA LYS A 492 -0.61 -47.60 -3.13
C LYS A 492 -2.09 -47.99 -3.01
N ASP A 493 -2.77 -47.68 -1.92
CA ASP A 493 -4.20 -48.00 -1.86
C ASP A 493 -4.96 -47.08 -2.87
N PRO A 494 -5.73 -47.64 -3.83
CA PRO A 494 -6.44 -46.84 -4.84
C PRO A 494 -7.45 -45.86 -4.24
N ASP A 495 -7.94 -46.13 -3.03
CA ASP A 495 -8.84 -45.26 -2.27
C ASP A 495 -8.08 -44.25 -1.38
N PHE A 496 -6.74 -44.26 -1.40
CA PHE A 496 -5.86 -43.48 -0.51
C PHE A 496 -5.53 -42.08 -1.05
N GLU A 497 -6.56 -41.25 -1.17
CA GLU A 497 -6.43 -39.78 -1.16
C GLU A 497 -5.78 -39.24 0.15
N LYS A 498 -5.43 -40.11 1.11
CA LYS A 498 -5.08 -39.75 2.48
C LYS A 498 -3.78 -38.93 2.62
N HIS A 499 -2.77 -39.19 1.80
CA HIS A 499 -1.46 -38.53 1.95
C HIS A 499 -1.18 -37.47 0.88
N LYS A 500 -2.04 -37.36 -0.14
CA LYS A 500 -1.99 -36.26 -1.11
C LYS A 500 -2.21 -34.89 -0.47
N ARG A 501 -2.80 -34.85 0.73
CA ARG A 501 -3.00 -33.65 1.55
C ARG A 501 -1.69 -32.91 1.86
N ALA A 502 -0.53 -33.58 1.86
CA ALA A 502 0.76 -32.93 2.06
C ALA A 502 1.23 -32.11 0.85
N PHE A 503 0.83 -32.45 -0.38
CA PHE A 503 1.32 -31.72 -1.57
C PHE A 503 0.85 -30.26 -1.61
N PRO A 504 -0.45 -29.93 -1.41
CA PRO A 504 -0.88 -28.53 -1.32
C PRO A 504 -0.18 -27.74 -0.21
N PHE A 505 0.29 -28.41 0.85
CA PHE A 505 1.08 -27.78 1.90
C PHE A 505 2.53 -27.54 1.47
N ILE A 506 3.17 -28.53 0.85
CA ILE A 506 4.54 -28.44 0.33
C ILE A 506 4.64 -27.37 -0.76
N GLU A 507 3.63 -27.26 -1.63
CA GLU A 507 3.55 -26.22 -2.68
C GLU A 507 3.61 -24.80 -2.12
N MET A 508 3.27 -24.58 -0.85
CA MET A 508 3.31 -23.25 -0.25
C MET A 508 4.74 -22.71 -0.09
N PHE A 509 5.79 -23.52 -0.17
CA PHE A 509 7.16 -23.05 0.06
C PHE A 509 7.85 -22.73 -1.30
N PRO A 510 8.26 -21.47 -1.54
CA PRO A 510 8.73 -21.01 -2.85
C PRO A 510 10.13 -21.53 -3.23
N PHE A 511 10.86 -22.15 -2.31
CA PHE A 511 12.21 -22.68 -2.55
C PHE A 511 12.23 -24.18 -2.89
N ILE A 512 11.05 -24.78 -3.10
CA ILE A 512 10.86 -26.18 -3.49
C ILE A 512 9.78 -26.31 -4.55
N ASN A 513 9.76 -27.45 -5.25
CA ASN A 513 8.67 -27.85 -6.15
C ASN A 513 8.03 -29.14 -5.66
N ALA A 514 6.70 -29.22 -5.65
CA ALA A 514 5.98 -30.44 -5.30
C ALA A 514 5.77 -31.30 -6.56
N SER A 515 6.39 -32.48 -6.62
CA SER A 515 6.37 -33.33 -7.82
C SER A 515 5.10 -34.18 -7.99
N TRP A 516 4.24 -34.24 -6.96
CA TRP A 516 3.04 -35.09 -6.88
C TRP A 516 3.27 -36.60 -7.07
N ASN A 517 4.52 -37.05 -7.12
CA ASN A 517 4.92 -38.44 -7.22
C ASN A 517 5.05 -39.08 -5.82
N THR A 518 4.54 -40.29 -5.67
CA THR A 518 4.55 -41.04 -4.40
C THR A 518 5.23 -42.39 -4.54
N ILE A 519 5.81 -42.90 -3.45
CA ILE A 519 6.38 -44.25 -3.40
C ILE A 519 5.45 -45.20 -2.66
N ASP A 520 5.22 -46.40 -3.22
CA ASP A 520 4.40 -47.49 -2.69
C ASP A 520 4.83 -48.03 -1.31
N ASP A 521 4.04 -47.84 -0.24
CA ASP A 521 4.32 -48.36 1.12
C ASP A 521 4.37 -49.88 1.25
N ALA A 522 3.96 -50.64 0.23
CA ALA A 522 4.10 -52.08 0.23
C ALA A 522 5.53 -52.56 -0.11
N ASP A 523 6.45 -51.67 -0.49
CA ASP A 523 7.82 -52.03 -0.82
C ASP A 523 8.58 -52.53 0.44
N PRO A 524 8.98 -53.82 0.51
CA PRO A 524 9.69 -54.37 1.65
C PRO A 524 11.03 -53.69 1.94
N ALA A 525 11.67 -53.09 0.92
CA ALA A 525 12.92 -52.36 1.08
C ALA A 525 12.76 -51.09 1.93
N LYS A 526 11.53 -50.61 2.13
CA LYS A 526 11.23 -49.45 2.97
C LYS A 526 11.26 -49.74 4.46
N VAL A 527 10.92 -50.96 4.88
CA VAL A 527 10.67 -51.25 6.31
C VAL A 527 11.89 -50.91 7.17
N PRO A 528 13.13 -51.32 6.83
CA PRO A 528 14.30 -50.96 7.64
C PRO A 528 14.60 -49.47 7.63
N LEU A 529 14.42 -48.81 6.47
CA LEU A 529 14.63 -47.37 6.31
C LEU A 529 13.65 -46.57 7.16
N TRP A 530 12.38 -46.98 7.15
CA TRP A 530 11.29 -46.32 7.88
C TRP A 530 11.41 -46.55 9.38
N ASP A 531 11.81 -47.76 9.81
CA ASP A 531 12.09 -48.04 11.20
C ASP A 531 13.25 -47.18 11.73
N GLU A 532 14.32 -47.03 10.94
CA GLU A 532 15.44 -46.16 11.30
C GLU A 532 15.00 -44.69 11.39
N ALA A 533 14.40 -44.15 10.32
CA ALA A 533 14.05 -42.74 10.18
C ALA A 533 12.91 -42.28 11.10
N TYR A 534 11.92 -43.15 11.35
CA TYR A 534 10.64 -42.77 11.95
C TYR A 534 10.44 -43.36 13.36
N ARG A 535 11.12 -44.45 13.73
CA ARG A 535 10.94 -45.12 15.03
C ARG A 535 12.16 -45.08 15.95
N SER A 536 13.36 -44.86 15.41
CA SER A 536 14.62 -44.87 16.16
C SER A 536 15.28 -43.49 16.22
N ARG A 537 16.26 -43.31 17.11
CA ARG A 537 17.23 -42.18 17.05
C ARG A 537 18.32 -42.48 16.00
N GLY A 538 17.90 -42.78 14.78
CA GLY A 538 18.76 -43.21 13.68
C GLY A 538 19.21 -42.06 12.80
N ARG A 539 19.63 -42.33 11.57
CA ARG A 539 19.94 -41.25 10.61
C ARG A 539 18.69 -40.46 10.25
N THR A 540 18.89 -39.18 9.94
CA THR A 540 17.86 -38.24 9.48
C THR A 540 17.90 -37.98 7.99
N ILE A 541 19.09 -38.10 7.38
CA ILE A 541 19.36 -37.84 5.97
C ILE A 541 19.92 -39.12 5.33
N PHE A 542 19.19 -39.67 4.37
CA PHE A 542 19.54 -40.88 3.66
C PHE A 542 19.82 -40.55 2.19
N LYS A 543 21.04 -40.80 1.71
CA LYS A 543 21.40 -40.60 0.29
C LYS A 543 20.99 -41.81 -0.55
N ASN A 544 20.55 -41.57 -1.79
CA ASN A 544 20.15 -42.61 -2.75
C ASN A 544 19.09 -43.57 -2.20
N ALA A 545 18.08 -43.02 -1.53
CA ALA A 545 17.05 -43.79 -0.84
C ALA A 545 15.82 -43.97 -1.72
N LEU A 546 15.39 -45.23 -1.93
CA LEU A 546 14.15 -45.59 -2.64
C LEU A 546 14.04 -45.01 -4.07
N GLY A 547 15.17 -44.81 -4.74
CA GLY A 547 15.22 -44.22 -6.08
C GLY A 547 15.25 -42.68 -6.12
N PHE A 548 15.39 -42.03 -4.97
CA PHE A 548 15.52 -40.57 -4.81
C PHE A 548 16.93 -40.21 -4.36
N ASP A 549 17.40 -39.01 -4.72
CA ASP A 549 18.73 -38.54 -4.32
C ASP A 549 18.85 -38.47 -2.80
N TYR A 550 17.78 -38.06 -2.12
CA TYR A 550 17.72 -37.96 -0.66
C TYR A 550 16.36 -38.38 -0.09
N PHE A 551 16.36 -38.92 1.13
CA PHE A 551 15.20 -39.00 2.02
C PHE A 551 15.54 -38.28 3.33
N ILE A 552 14.70 -37.33 3.74
CA ILE A 552 14.91 -36.49 4.93
C ILE A 552 13.75 -36.66 5.89
N CYS A 553 14.03 -37.11 7.12
CA CYS A 553 13.02 -37.35 8.15
C CYS A 553 13.61 -37.16 9.56
N TYR A 554 12.93 -36.38 10.41
CA TYR A 554 13.35 -36.11 11.79
C TYR A 554 12.44 -36.77 12.84
N ASN A 555 11.41 -37.50 12.40
CA ASN A 555 10.36 -38.06 13.25
C ASN A 555 10.89 -39.01 14.33
N GLY A 556 11.87 -39.84 13.99
CA GLY A 556 12.46 -40.80 14.93
C GLY A 556 13.08 -40.10 16.14
N HIS A 557 13.94 -39.11 15.92
CA HIS A 557 14.53 -38.31 16.99
C HIS A 557 13.49 -37.55 17.82
N LEU A 558 12.53 -36.90 17.16
CA LEU A 558 11.45 -36.18 17.84
C LEU A 558 10.63 -37.11 18.73
N ARG A 559 10.32 -38.32 18.25
CA ARG A 559 9.61 -39.37 19.00
C ARG A 559 10.32 -39.74 20.30
N HIS A 560 11.64 -39.68 20.31
CA HIS A 560 12.47 -39.91 21.50
C HIS A 560 12.74 -38.64 22.32
N GLY A 561 12.15 -37.50 21.94
CA GLY A 561 12.16 -36.27 22.71
C GLY A 561 13.33 -35.34 22.43
N ASP A 562 14.07 -35.54 21.35
CA ASP A 562 15.16 -34.65 20.94
C ASP A 562 14.55 -33.37 20.35
N ALA A 563 15.22 -32.22 20.54
CA ALA A 563 14.79 -30.95 19.93
C ALA A 563 15.23 -30.88 18.48
N VAL A 564 14.38 -30.39 17.56
CA VAL A 564 14.76 -30.30 16.14
C VAL A 564 16.03 -29.48 15.94
N GLU A 565 16.23 -28.43 16.74
CA GLU A 565 17.44 -27.61 16.68
C GLU A 565 18.72 -28.37 17.05
N ASP A 566 18.62 -29.41 17.87
CA ASP A 566 19.75 -30.18 18.38
C ASP A 566 20.11 -31.39 17.48
N ILE A 567 19.21 -31.78 16.57
CA ILE A 567 19.44 -32.85 15.58
C ILE A 567 20.13 -32.23 14.37
N ASP A 568 21.24 -32.79 13.86
CA ASP A 568 22.04 -32.18 12.78
C ASP A 568 22.37 -30.69 13.05
N PRO A 569 23.21 -30.39 14.06
CA PRO A 569 23.44 -29.03 14.54
C PRO A 569 24.15 -28.11 13.52
N ASP A 570 24.72 -28.67 12.46
CA ASP A 570 25.27 -27.93 11.31
C ASP A 570 24.17 -27.35 10.39
N LEU A 571 22.94 -27.87 10.49
CA LEU A 571 21.79 -27.39 9.74
C LEU A 571 20.95 -26.43 10.60
N THR A 572 20.99 -25.15 10.26
CA THR A 572 20.16 -24.14 10.91
C THR A 572 18.68 -24.45 10.72
N CYS A 573 17.93 -24.38 11.82
CA CYS A 573 16.49 -24.58 11.83
C CYS A 573 15.78 -23.23 11.59
N ASP A 574 15.12 -23.09 10.44
CA ASP A 574 14.23 -21.97 10.15
C ASP A 574 12.79 -22.38 10.43
N TRP A 575 12.28 -21.98 11.59
CA TRP A 575 10.90 -22.26 11.99
C TRP A 575 9.85 -21.44 11.24
N ASN A 576 10.26 -20.38 10.54
CA ASN A 576 9.36 -19.49 9.79
C ASN A 576 9.82 -19.36 8.33
N PRO A 577 9.96 -20.50 7.60
CA PRO A 577 10.36 -20.43 6.21
C PRO A 577 9.32 -19.64 5.42
N LEU A 578 9.79 -18.82 4.47
CA LEU A 578 8.90 -18.05 3.60
C LEU A 578 7.84 -18.97 3.00
N ARG A 579 6.58 -18.55 3.06
CA ARG A 579 5.44 -19.31 2.53
C ARG A 579 4.53 -18.41 1.71
N PHE A 580 3.94 -19.02 0.69
CA PHE A 580 2.82 -18.48 -0.05
C PHE A 580 1.58 -18.45 0.83
N ILE A 581 0.84 -17.34 0.78
CA ILE A 581 -0.49 -17.21 1.36
C ILE A 581 -1.44 -16.94 0.20
N SER A 582 -2.25 -17.95 -0.17
CA SER A 582 -3.15 -17.83 -1.31
C SER A 582 -4.32 -16.87 -1.02
N LEU A 583 -4.94 -16.33 -2.07
CA LEU A 583 -6.19 -15.57 -1.93
C LEU A 583 -7.30 -16.40 -1.28
N GLU A 584 -7.35 -17.70 -1.56
CA GLU A 584 -8.30 -18.62 -0.90
C GLU A 584 -8.10 -18.66 0.62
N GLU A 585 -6.86 -18.72 1.11
CA GLU A 585 -6.56 -18.69 2.54
C GLU A 585 -7.02 -17.36 3.18
N GLN A 586 -6.70 -16.23 2.55
CA GLN A 586 -7.05 -14.88 3.05
C GLN A 586 -8.55 -14.63 3.05
N LEU A 587 -9.27 -15.06 2.00
CA LEU A 587 -10.71 -14.93 1.90
C LEU A 587 -11.40 -15.82 2.94
N TYR A 588 -10.96 -17.07 3.07
CA TYR A 588 -11.58 -18.01 4.01
C TYR A 588 -11.38 -17.61 5.47
N GLU A 589 -10.25 -16.98 5.82
CA GLU A 589 -10.04 -16.35 7.12
C GLU A 589 -11.14 -15.32 7.42
N LYS A 590 -11.32 -14.35 6.52
CA LYS A 590 -12.30 -13.26 6.68
C LYS A 590 -13.73 -13.79 6.71
N GLU A 591 -14.09 -14.66 5.77
CA GLU A 591 -15.41 -15.27 5.67
C GLU A 591 -15.74 -16.09 6.92
N SER A 592 -14.79 -16.86 7.45
CA SER A 592 -15.00 -17.67 8.64
C SER A 592 -15.24 -16.82 9.88
N VAL A 593 -14.48 -15.72 10.06
CA VAL A 593 -14.70 -14.77 11.16
C VAL A 593 -16.06 -14.09 11.02
N GLN A 594 -16.45 -13.67 9.81
CA GLN A 594 -17.75 -13.06 9.56
C GLN A 594 -18.91 -14.04 9.80
N LYS A 595 -18.77 -15.28 9.35
CA LYS A 595 -19.82 -16.31 9.37
C LYS A 595 -19.99 -16.96 10.74
N TYR A 596 -18.88 -17.21 11.46
CA TYR A 596 -18.90 -17.96 12.72
C TYR A 596 -18.66 -17.08 13.96
N GLY A 597 -18.36 -15.79 13.78
CA GLY A 597 -18.04 -14.86 14.85
C GLY A 597 -16.70 -15.20 15.51
N LYS A 598 -16.65 -15.14 16.85
CA LYS A 598 -15.51 -15.67 17.61
C LYS A 598 -15.62 -17.19 17.68
N TYR A 599 -14.63 -17.91 17.18
CA TYR A 599 -14.64 -19.37 17.18
C TYR A 599 -13.36 -19.99 17.71
N ILE A 600 -13.48 -21.23 18.21
CA ILE A 600 -12.38 -22.09 18.64
C ILE A 600 -12.32 -23.26 17.66
N LEU A 601 -11.13 -23.52 17.14
CA LEU A 601 -10.89 -24.60 16.19
C LEU A 601 -10.47 -25.86 16.95
N PHE A 602 -11.22 -26.93 16.79
CA PHE A 602 -10.95 -28.23 17.40
C PHE A 602 -10.46 -29.23 16.36
N TYR A 603 -9.32 -29.87 16.64
CA TYR A 603 -8.80 -30.97 15.82
C TYR A 603 -8.43 -32.20 16.67
N PHE A 604 -9.27 -33.23 16.59
CA PHE A 604 -9.11 -34.48 17.34
C PHE A 604 -9.12 -35.70 16.41
N PRO A 605 -7.96 -36.13 15.89
CA PRO A 605 -7.87 -37.42 15.21
C PRO A 605 -8.06 -38.56 16.24
N PHE A 606 -9.04 -39.44 16.04
CA PHE A 606 -9.32 -40.60 16.92
C PHE A 606 -8.91 -41.95 16.29
N GLN A 607 -7.87 -41.94 15.47
CA GLN A 607 -7.38 -43.12 14.73
C GLN A 607 -5.87 -43.31 14.92
N GLY A 608 -5.35 -44.50 14.59
CA GLY A 608 -3.93 -44.80 14.72
C GLY A 608 -3.43 -44.69 16.16
N THR A 609 -2.29 -44.05 16.38
CA THR A 609 -1.69 -43.90 17.73
C THR A 609 -2.52 -43.04 18.69
N TYR A 610 -3.43 -42.21 18.17
CA TYR A 610 -4.28 -41.32 18.97
C TYR A 610 -5.41 -42.05 19.71
N GLN A 611 -5.70 -43.32 19.37
CA GLN A 611 -6.68 -44.13 20.10
C GLN A 611 -6.27 -44.39 21.57
N HIS A 612 -4.96 -44.35 21.87
CA HIS A 612 -4.46 -44.53 23.24
C HIS A 612 -4.81 -43.35 24.15
N TRP A 613 -5.14 -42.20 23.57
CA TRP A 613 -5.29 -40.95 24.29
C TRP A 613 -6.64 -40.88 24.99
N THR A 614 -7.64 -41.52 24.37
CA THR A 614 -8.97 -41.72 24.96
C THR A 614 -8.98 -42.70 26.13
N ASN A 615 -7.87 -43.43 26.38
CA ASN A 615 -7.75 -44.28 27.56
C ASN A 615 -7.50 -43.44 28.83
N ASP A 616 -6.67 -42.39 28.72
CA ASP A 616 -6.34 -41.51 29.84
C ASP A 616 -7.36 -40.36 29.99
N PHE A 617 -7.92 -39.89 28.87
CA PHE A 617 -8.91 -38.82 28.85
C PHE A 617 -10.08 -39.22 27.95
N SER A 618 -11.12 -39.79 28.57
CA SER A 618 -12.26 -40.40 27.87
C SER A 618 -12.95 -39.47 26.89
N VAL A 619 -13.62 -40.05 25.88
CA VAL A 619 -14.43 -39.31 24.89
C VAL A 619 -15.49 -38.43 25.58
N ASP A 620 -16.10 -38.92 26.66
CA ASP A 620 -17.05 -38.14 27.47
C ASP A 620 -16.38 -36.91 28.12
N ASN A 621 -15.15 -37.05 28.61
CA ASN A 621 -14.40 -35.92 29.14
C ASN A 621 -14.03 -34.92 28.05
N VAL A 622 -13.70 -35.37 26.83
CA VAL A 622 -13.51 -34.49 25.66
C VAL A 622 -14.79 -33.70 25.39
N ILE A 623 -15.94 -34.37 25.27
CA ILE A 623 -17.25 -33.74 25.02
C ILE A 623 -17.58 -32.70 26.09
N ARG A 624 -17.45 -33.08 27.37
CA ARG A 624 -17.72 -32.18 28.50
C ARG A 624 -16.79 -30.97 28.52
N SER A 625 -15.54 -31.15 28.13
CA SER A 625 -14.54 -30.07 28.08
C SER A 625 -14.86 -29.07 26.99
N ILE A 626 -15.16 -29.55 25.77
CA ILE A 626 -15.52 -28.69 24.64
C ILE A 626 -16.76 -27.88 24.98
N ARG A 627 -17.84 -28.53 25.47
CA ARG A 627 -19.08 -27.85 25.88
C ARG A 627 -18.81 -26.73 26.89
N LYS A 628 -18.03 -27.05 27.94
CA LYS A 628 -17.74 -26.10 29.01
C LYS A 628 -16.88 -24.93 28.54
N ILE A 629 -15.86 -25.21 27.69
CA ILE A 629 -15.03 -24.17 27.08
C ILE A 629 -15.89 -23.22 26.26
N THR A 630 -16.75 -23.75 25.38
CA THR A 630 -17.57 -22.94 24.47
C THR A 630 -18.67 -22.18 25.19
N GLU A 631 -19.27 -22.78 26.23
CA GLU A 631 -20.29 -22.15 27.07
C GLU A 631 -19.69 -20.96 27.85
N GLU A 632 -18.53 -21.14 28.47
CA GLU A 632 -17.89 -20.09 29.28
C GLU A 632 -17.17 -19.03 28.42
N SER A 633 -16.66 -19.38 27.24
CA SER A 633 -16.00 -18.42 26.35
C SER A 633 -16.93 -17.69 25.40
N GLY A 634 -18.15 -18.19 25.20
CA GLY A 634 -19.09 -17.71 24.19
C GLY A 634 -18.59 -17.89 22.74
N CYS A 635 -17.57 -18.72 22.51
CA CYS A 635 -17.03 -18.95 21.17
C CYS A 635 -17.70 -20.14 20.48
N THR A 636 -17.91 -20.03 19.18
CA THR A 636 -18.44 -21.10 18.33
C THR A 636 -17.43 -22.26 18.23
N PRO A 637 -17.81 -23.52 18.52
CA PRO A 637 -16.95 -24.67 18.27
C PRO A 637 -16.93 -25.03 16.78
N VAL A 638 -15.75 -24.99 16.16
CA VAL A 638 -15.54 -25.40 14.77
C VAL A 638 -14.63 -26.63 14.73
N PHE A 639 -15.08 -27.71 14.09
CA PHE A 639 -14.29 -28.92 13.89
C PHE A 639 -13.71 -28.95 12.48
N VAL A 640 -12.42 -29.24 12.38
CA VAL A 640 -11.71 -29.41 11.11
C VAL A 640 -10.99 -30.75 11.11
N GLY A 641 -10.76 -31.31 9.93
CA GLY A 641 -10.07 -32.59 9.77
C GLY A 641 -10.04 -32.99 8.31
N ALA A 642 -9.40 -34.11 8.00
CA ALA A 642 -9.35 -34.64 6.65
C ALA A 642 -10.58 -35.51 6.31
N ASN A 643 -10.74 -35.85 5.03
CA ASN A 643 -11.88 -36.65 4.56
C ASN A 643 -12.01 -38.00 5.27
N TRP A 644 -10.89 -38.65 5.58
CA TRP A 644 -10.91 -39.94 6.29
C TRP A 644 -11.31 -39.81 7.76
N ASP A 645 -11.13 -38.63 8.38
CA ASP A 645 -11.53 -38.41 9.77
C ASP A 645 -13.07 -38.48 9.91
N MET A 646 -13.83 -38.16 8.84
CA MET A 646 -15.29 -38.30 8.81
C MET A 646 -15.78 -39.74 9.01
N LEU A 647 -14.97 -40.73 8.62
CA LEU A 647 -15.32 -42.15 8.75
C LEU A 647 -15.26 -42.62 10.20
N ASN A 648 -14.52 -41.90 11.05
CA ASN A 648 -14.31 -42.26 12.45
C ASN A 648 -15.62 -42.10 13.25
N SER A 649 -16.10 -43.20 13.85
CA SER A 649 -17.32 -43.20 14.66
C SER A 649 -17.17 -42.39 15.96
N THR A 650 -15.98 -42.36 16.56
CA THR A 650 -15.70 -41.59 17.78
C THR A 650 -15.78 -40.10 17.53
N LEU A 651 -15.18 -39.59 16.45
CA LEU A 651 -15.28 -38.17 16.07
C LEU A 651 -16.74 -37.77 15.82
N ARG A 652 -17.49 -38.59 15.08
CA ARG A 652 -18.93 -38.37 14.86
C ARG A 652 -19.73 -38.36 16.16
N ASN A 653 -19.37 -39.20 17.14
CA ASN A 653 -19.97 -39.18 18.46
C ASN A 653 -19.67 -37.87 19.20
N VAL A 654 -18.42 -37.38 19.15
CA VAL A 654 -18.06 -36.09 19.74
C VAL A 654 -18.89 -34.96 19.13
N ILE A 655 -18.86 -34.81 17.80
CA ILE A 655 -19.55 -33.73 17.07
C ILE A 655 -21.06 -33.74 17.35
N ARG A 656 -21.73 -34.90 17.30
CA ARG A 656 -23.18 -35.02 17.59
C ARG A 656 -23.55 -34.57 19.01
N ASN A 657 -22.59 -34.61 19.93
CA ASN A 657 -22.79 -34.21 21.31
C ASN A 657 -22.32 -32.78 21.60
N ILE A 658 -21.86 -31.98 20.64
CA ILE A 658 -21.56 -30.56 20.86
C ILE A 658 -22.69 -29.69 20.28
N PRO A 659 -23.47 -28.97 21.11
CA PRO A 659 -24.51 -28.08 20.62
C PRO A 659 -23.94 -26.99 19.71
N GLN A 660 -24.65 -26.67 18.63
CA GLN A 660 -24.34 -25.55 17.72
C GLN A 660 -22.91 -25.56 17.13
N CYS A 661 -22.26 -26.72 17.06
CA CYS A 661 -20.95 -26.81 16.43
C CYS A 661 -21.02 -26.75 14.90
N ILE A 662 -19.96 -26.23 14.30
CA ILE A 662 -19.74 -26.25 12.85
C ILE A 662 -18.79 -27.41 12.52
N ASP A 663 -19.28 -28.40 11.78
CA ASP A 663 -18.45 -29.52 11.32
C ASP A 663 -17.94 -29.29 9.90
N LEU A 664 -16.65 -28.96 9.78
CA LEU A 664 -15.91 -28.79 8.53
C LEU A 664 -14.94 -29.96 8.27
N THR A 665 -15.05 -31.06 9.01
CA THR A 665 -14.22 -32.26 8.82
C THR A 665 -14.38 -32.76 7.40
N GLY A 666 -13.27 -32.85 6.65
CA GLY A 666 -13.27 -33.30 5.25
C GLY A 666 -13.97 -32.35 4.27
N LYS A 667 -14.23 -31.09 4.67
CA LYS A 667 -14.91 -30.09 3.83
C LYS A 667 -14.02 -28.90 3.48
N THR A 668 -12.75 -28.94 3.90
CA THR A 668 -11.79 -27.84 3.70
C THR A 668 -10.60 -28.28 2.86
N THR A 669 -10.19 -27.43 1.94
CA THR A 669 -8.85 -27.50 1.32
C THR A 669 -7.76 -27.15 2.37
N ILE A 670 -6.47 -27.35 2.04
CA ILE A 670 -5.38 -26.91 2.92
C ILE A 670 -5.36 -25.39 3.12
N PRO A 671 -5.45 -24.55 2.06
CA PRO A 671 -5.59 -23.11 2.23
C PRO A 671 -6.76 -22.72 3.14
N GLN A 672 -7.94 -23.33 2.96
CA GLN A 672 -9.10 -23.05 3.82
C GLN A 672 -8.87 -23.46 5.28
N ALA A 673 -8.24 -24.62 5.51
CA ALA A 673 -7.90 -25.06 6.86
C ALA A 673 -6.91 -24.09 7.56
N PHE A 674 -5.97 -23.50 6.82
CA PHE A 674 -5.05 -22.50 7.35
C PHE A 674 -5.73 -21.14 7.57
N GLY A 675 -6.67 -20.74 6.69
CA GLY A 675 -7.51 -19.57 6.92
C GLY A 675 -8.35 -19.69 8.20
N LEU A 676 -8.88 -20.89 8.50
CA LEU A 676 -9.55 -21.17 9.78
C LEU A 676 -8.63 -21.07 10.98
N ILE A 677 -7.38 -21.54 10.85
CA ILE A 677 -6.40 -21.41 11.93
C ILE A 677 -6.15 -19.92 12.19
N SER A 678 -5.83 -19.14 11.15
CA SER A 678 -5.55 -17.71 11.22
C SER A 678 -6.67 -16.91 11.88
N GLY A 679 -7.93 -17.19 11.55
CA GLY A 679 -9.08 -16.47 12.10
C GLY A 679 -9.57 -16.96 13.48
N SER A 680 -9.06 -18.10 13.98
CA SER A 680 -9.52 -18.69 15.24
C SER A 680 -9.00 -17.93 16.47
N GLN A 681 -9.77 -17.97 17.56
CA GLN A 681 -9.36 -17.41 18.86
C GLN A 681 -8.41 -18.34 19.62
N LEU A 682 -8.53 -19.64 19.37
CA LEU A 682 -7.75 -20.71 19.96
C LEU A 682 -7.86 -21.95 19.08
N VAL A 683 -6.75 -22.67 18.90
CA VAL A 683 -6.73 -24.01 18.33
C VAL A 683 -6.52 -25.01 19.46
N VAL A 684 -7.39 -26.02 19.59
CA VAL A 684 -7.27 -27.09 20.59
C VAL A 684 -7.21 -28.43 19.87
N GLY A 685 -6.19 -29.23 20.16
CA GLY A 685 -6.08 -30.53 19.48
C GLY A 685 -4.94 -31.42 19.96
N TYR A 686 -4.80 -32.55 19.28
CA TYR A 686 -3.70 -33.50 19.45
C TYR A 686 -2.48 -33.09 18.60
N PRO A 687 -1.25 -33.59 18.88
CA PRO A 687 0.02 -33.27 18.23
C PRO A 687 0.05 -33.84 16.83
N SER A 688 -0.62 -33.12 15.97
CA SER A 688 -0.97 -33.50 14.63
C SER A 688 -0.75 -32.29 13.74
N GLY A 689 -0.66 -32.52 12.42
CA GLY A 689 -0.21 -31.50 11.46
C GLY A 689 -0.84 -30.13 11.67
N LEU A 690 -2.17 -30.03 11.74
CA LEU A 690 -2.85 -28.74 11.87
C LEU A 690 -2.56 -28.03 13.21
N THR A 691 -2.53 -28.76 14.32
CA THR A 691 -2.25 -28.18 15.64
C THR A 691 -0.79 -27.77 15.77
N ILE A 692 0.13 -28.50 15.13
CA ILE A 692 1.54 -28.10 15.01
C ILE A 692 1.65 -26.83 14.16
N MET A 693 0.97 -26.76 13.02
CA MET A 693 1.00 -25.58 12.16
C MET A 693 0.41 -24.34 12.84
N ALA A 694 -0.67 -24.48 13.62
CA ALA A 694 -1.22 -23.38 14.41
C ALA A 694 -0.19 -22.77 15.37
N ALA A 695 0.60 -23.63 16.03
CA ALA A 695 1.69 -23.18 16.89
C ALA A 695 2.78 -22.44 16.11
N THR A 696 3.17 -22.97 14.94
CA THR A 696 4.17 -22.36 14.05
C THR A 696 3.70 -21.00 13.52
N PHE A 697 2.42 -20.85 13.17
CA PHE A 697 1.83 -19.59 12.71
C PHE A 697 1.68 -18.55 13.83
N GLY A 698 1.94 -18.94 15.08
CA GLY A 698 1.84 -18.07 16.24
C GLY A 698 0.42 -17.93 16.78
N ASN A 699 -0.54 -18.72 16.30
CA ASN A 699 -1.91 -18.74 16.83
C ASN A 699 -1.91 -19.30 18.25
N LYS A 700 -2.82 -18.78 19.09
CA LYS A 700 -3.09 -19.35 20.41
C LYS A 700 -3.47 -20.82 20.22
N THR A 701 -2.70 -21.72 20.83
CA THR A 701 -2.77 -23.16 20.61
C THR A 701 -2.66 -23.88 21.95
N LEU A 702 -3.63 -24.74 22.24
CA LEU A 702 -3.62 -25.67 23.37
C LEU A 702 -3.48 -27.10 22.83
N MET A 703 -2.27 -27.64 22.99
CA MET A 703 -1.95 -29.01 22.62
C MET A 703 -2.29 -29.96 23.76
N ILE A 704 -3.18 -30.92 23.52
CA ILE A 704 -3.37 -32.04 24.43
C ILE A 704 -2.32 -33.10 24.08
N TRP A 705 -1.76 -33.79 25.07
CA TRP A 705 -0.62 -34.70 24.90
C TRP A 705 -0.72 -36.00 25.69
N ASN A 706 -0.32 -37.15 25.14
CA ASN A 706 -0.32 -38.45 25.83
C ASN A 706 1.10 -39.03 26.01
N SER A 707 1.31 -39.82 27.08
CA SER A 707 2.58 -40.48 27.37
C SER A 707 3.01 -41.59 26.40
N TYR A 708 2.19 -41.91 25.39
CA TYR A 708 2.58 -42.79 24.29
C TYR A 708 3.83 -42.28 23.56
N TYR A 709 4.00 -40.96 23.49
CA TYR A 709 5.20 -40.30 22.96
C TYR A 709 6.01 -39.69 24.11
N HIS A 710 7.30 -39.47 23.89
CA HIS A 710 8.17 -38.85 24.90
C HIS A 710 7.67 -37.46 25.30
N SER A 711 7.64 -37.16 26.61
CA SER A 711 7.05 -35.92 27.16
C SER A 711 7.62 -34.63 26.58
N ASN A 712 8.85 -34.67 26.07
CA ASN A 712 9.49 -33.51 25.45
C ASN A 712 9.04 -33.26 24.01
N LEU A 713 8.48 -34.24 23.28
CA LEU A 713 8.11 -34.06 21.87
C LEU A 713 7.14 -32.88 21.70
N VAL A 714 6.17 -32.74 22.61
CA VAL A 714 5.18 -31.66 22.57
C VAL A 714 5.86 -30.27 22.56
N TRP A 715 6.95 -30.12 23.30
CA TRP A 715 7.70 -28.88 23.33
C TRP A 715 8.75 -28.81 22.22
N ASN A 716 9.32 -29.93 21.83
CA ASN A 716 10.45 -29.99 20.91
C ASN A 716 10.07 -30.02 19.42
N SER A 717 8.77 -30.12 19.14
CA SER A 717 8.20 -30.08 17.78
C SER A 717 7.70 -28.70 17.34
N CYS A 718 7.86 -27.67 18.18
CA CYS A 718 7.44 -26.29 17.90
C CYS A 718 8.54 -25.28 18.30
N PRO A 719 8.50 -24.04 17.75
CA PRO A 719 9.53 -23.03 18.00
C PRO A 719 9.66 -22.68 19.48
N LYS A 720 10.88 -22.52 20.00
CA LYS A 720 11.10 -22.06 21.39
C LYS A 720 10.45 -20.71 21.70
N ALA A 721 10.27 -19.85 20.69
CA ALA A 721 9.74 -18.49 20.85
C ALA A 721 8.24 -18.43 21.22
N VAL A 722 7.45 -19.45 20.88
CA VAL A 722 5.99 -19.49 21.07
C VAL A 722 5.55 -20.18 22.36
N LYS A 723 6.44 -20.96 22.98
CA LYS A 723 6.18 -21.71 24.22
C LYS A 723 5.77 -20.78 25.35
N ASP A 724 4.71 -21.16 26.07
CA ASP A 724 4.15 -20.42 27.20
C ASP A 724 3.70 -18.99 26.85
N LYS A 725 3.51 -18.68 25.56
CA LYS A 725 3.01 -17.39 25.06
C LYS A 725 1.78 -17.58 24.19
N THR A 726 1.96 -18.33 23.11
CA THR A 726 0.88 -18.68 22.17
C THR A 726 0.73 -20.18 22.04
N TYR A 727 1.69 -20.97 22.53
CA TYR A 727 1.66 -22.42 22.55
C TYR A 727 1.70 -22.96 23.98
N PHE A 728 0.66 -23.73 24.34
CA PHE A 728 0.48 -24.35 25.64
C PHE A 728 0.24 -25.84 25.45
N ALA A 729 0.62 -26.65 26.44
CA ALA A 729 0.42 -28.09 26.38
C ALA A 729 -0.07 -28.68 27.70
N GLU A 730 -1.00 -29.62 27.61
CA GLU A 730 -1.56 -30.35 28.75
C GLU A 730 -1.46 -31.86 28.52
N THR A 731 -1.09 -32.61 29.55
CA THR A 731 -1.03 -34.07 29.44
C THR A 731 -2.38 -34.71 29.75
N THR A 732 -2.82 -35.67 28.94
CA THR A 732 -4.04 -36.47 29.19
C THR A 732 -4.02 -37.17 30.54
N LYS A 733 -2.82 -37.55 31.03
CA LYS A 733 -2.68 -38.26 32.30
C LYS A 733 -2.95 -37.33 33.48
N GLY A 734 -4.09 -37.54 34.14
CA GLY A 734 -4.54 -36.68 35.24
C GLY A 734 -5.24 -35.40 34.80
N LEU A 735 -5.48 -35.22 33.50
CA LEU A 735 -6.27 -34.11 32.98
C LEU A 735 -7.71 -34.22 33.46
N THR A 736 -8.26 -33.13 33.96
CA THR A 736 -9.67 -33.05 34.34
C THR A 736 -10.40 -32.08 33.42
N VAL A 737 -11.72 -32.24 33.27
CA VAL A 737 -12.58 -31.29 32.54
C VAL A 737 -12.37 -29.86 33.07
N LYS A 738 -12.29 -29.69 34.39
CA LYS A 738 -12.01 -28.38 34.99
C LYS A 738 -10.64 -27.84 34.59
N GLY A 739 -9.60 -28.68 34.61
CA GLY A 739 -8.22 -28.30 34.28
C GLY A 739 -8.10 -27.77 32.85
N ILE A 740 -8.55 -28.55 31.86
CA ILE A 740 -8.49 -28.12 30.46
C ILE A 740 -9.37 -26.90 30.17
N THR A 741 -10.56 -26.81 30.77
CA THR A 741 -11.41 -25.62 30.63
C THR A 741 -10.72 -24.39 31.18
N SER A 742 -10.17 -24.46 32.41
CA SER A 742 -9.45 -23.33 33.00
C SER A 742 -8.24 -22.92 32.17
N CYS A 743 -7.49 -23.88 31.64
CA CYS A 743 -6.36 -23.62 30.75
C CYS A 743 -6.81 -22.89 29.46
N ALA A 744 -7.78 -23.44 28.73
CA ALA A 744 -8.30 -22.83 27.51
C ALA A 744 -8.85 -21.41 27.75
N LEU A 745 -9.61 -21.20 28.83
CA LEU A 745 -10.15 -19.88 29.16
C LEU A 745 -9.06 -18.89 29.57
N SER A 746 -8.01 -19.33 30.26
CA SER A 746 -6.88 -18.45 30.58
C SER A 746 -6.20 -17.94 29.29
N ILE A 747 -5.94 -18.84 28.34
CA ILE A 747 -5.35 -18.50 27.04
C ILE A 747 -6.24 -17.53 26.26
N LEU A 748 -7.57 -17.73 26.28
CA LEU A 748 -8.54 -16.86 25.61
C LEU A 748 -8.61 -15.46 26.24
N ASN A 749 -8.59 -15.39 27.58
CA ASN A 749 -8.77 -14.15 28.35
C ASN A 749 -7.49 -13.31 28.52
N GLU A 750 -6.32 -13.84 28.16
CA GLU A 750 -5.09 -13.06 28.12
C GLU A 750 -5.18 -11.92 27.07
N THR A 751 -5.27 -10.68 27.58
CA THR A 751 -4.68 -9.48 26.95
C THR A 751 -3.15 -9.68 26.92
N PRO A 752 -2.39 -9.11 25.96
CA PRO A 752 -0.95 -9.41 25.82
C PRO A 752 -0.23 -9.16 27.15
N PHE A 753 0.11 -10.24 27.85
CA PHE A 753 0.49 -10.16 29.25
C PHE A 753 2.00 -9.91 29.38
N PRO A 754 2.44 -8.92 30.18
CA PRO A 754 3.82 -8.80 30.61
C PRO A 754 4.08 -9.83 31.72
N GLY A 755 4.92 -10.81 31.39
CA GLY A 755 5.73 -11.68 32.24
C GLY A 755 5.26 -12.03 33.67
N ARG A 756 5.02 -13.33 33.90
CA ARG A 756 5.46 -14.00 35.14
C ARG A 756 5.88 -15.46 34.88
N PRO A 757 6.81 -16.01 35.70
CA PRO A 757 7.51 -17.26 35.42
C PRO A 757 6.77 -18.49 35.94
N ILE A 758 6.81 -19.58 35.17
CA ILE A 758 6.36 -20.91 35.60
C ILE A 758 7.51 -21.61 36.33
N THR A 759 7.21 -22.17 37.51
CA THR A 759 8.13 -23.00 38.30
C THR A 759 7.94 -24.47 37.90
N PRO A 760 9.00 -25.25 37.63
CA PRO A 760 8.87 -26.68 37.33
C PRO A 760 8.51 -27.49 38.58
N GLY A 761 7.43 -28.27 38.49
CA GLY A 761 7.01 -29.23 39.51
C GLY A 761 7.94 -30.45 39.62
N ILE A 762 8.53 -30.56 40.80
CA ILE A 762 9.14 -31.70 41.50
C ILE A 762 8.74 -33.10 40.97
N VAL A 763 9.72 -33.86 40.48
CA VAL A 763 9.71 -35.34 40.49
C VAL A 763 10.70 -35.81 41.55
N GLY A 764 10.27 -36.77 42.39
CA GLY A 764 10.92 -37.18 43.62
C GLY A 764 12.36 -37.69 43.46
N ARG A 765 13.22 -37.31 44.42
CA ARG A 765 14.59 -37.80 44.59
C ARG A 765 14.60 -39.17 45.26
N HIS A 766 15.27 -40.14 44.65
CA HIS A 766 15.96 -41.20 45.39
C HIS A 766 17.27 -40.66 45.96
N LYS A 767 17.54 -41.03 47.20
CA LYS A 767 18.70 -40.66 48.02
C LYS A 767 20.00 -41.19 47.43
N GLU A 768 21.03 -40.35 47.38
CA GLU A 768 22.37 -40.75 47.81
C GLU A 768 23.17 -39.55 48.34
N ARG A 769 23.92 -39.84 49.40
CA ARG A 769 24.60 -38.89 50.30
C ARG A 769 25.97 -38.49 49.75
N GLY A 770 26.36 -37.23 49.96
CA GLY A 770 27.77 -36.91 50.19
C GLY A 770 28.30 -35.55 49.72
N LYS A 771 28.38 -34.61 50.68
CA LYS A 771 29.36 -33.49 50.82
C LYS A 771 29.24 -32.24 49.94
N THR A 772 28.75 -31.17 50.59
CA THR A 772 29.33 -29.80 50.73
C THR A 772 30.43 -29.39 49.73
N VAL A 773 30.35 -28.24 49.05
CA VAL A 773 30.48 -26.85 49.55
C VAL A 773 29.98 -25.87 48.47
N ILE A 774 29.37 -24.76 48.91
CA ILE A 774 28.88 -23.63 48.12
C ILE A 774 30.07 -22.83 47.55
N ASP A 775 30.10 -22.57 46.24
CA ASP A 775 30.88 -21.44 45.70
C ASP A 775 30.15 -20.76 44.52
N ARG A 776 29.95 -19.45 44.66
CA ARG A 776 29.34 -18.53 43.69
C ARG A 776 30.49 -17.93 42.87
N ASN A 777 30.79 -18.46 41.68
CA ASN A 777 31.45 -17.71 40.60
C ASN A 777 31.67 -18.57 39.32
N MET A 778 30.78 -18.46 38.33
CA MET A 778 31.08 -18.86 36.95
C MET A 778 30.44 -17.90 35.94
N ARG A 779 30.89 -16.64 35.94
CA ARG A 779 30.71 -15.72 34.80
C ARG A 779 32.02 -15.27 34.14
N THR A 780 33.16 -15.86 34.50
CA THR A 780 34.49 -15.34 34.09
C THR A 780 35.40 -16.36 33.41
N LYS A 781 34.86 -17.47 32.86
CA LYS A 781 35.66 -18.48 32.12
C LYS A 781 35.45 -18.49 30.59
N TRP A 782 34.55 -17.67 30.06
CA TRP A 782 34.32 -17.57 28.61
C TRP A 782 35.08 -16.43 27.91
N GLN A 783 35.57 -15.43 28.66
CA GLN A 783 36.29 -14.29 28.07
C GLN A 783 37.81 -14.50 27.94
N ILE A 784 38.41 -15.40 28.71
CA ILE A 784 39.87 -15.61 28.70
C ILE A 784 40.30 -16.61 27.61
N LYS A 785 39.42 -17.55 27.20
CA LYS A 785 39.75 -18.57 26.19
C LYS A 785 39.74 -18.04 24.75
N ARG A 786 39.10 -16.90 24.49
CA ARG A 786 39.01 -16.27 23.16
C ARG A 786 40.23 -15.41 22.82
N GLN A 787 40.90 -14.85 23.82
CA GLN A 787 42.09 -14.00 23.61
C GLN A 787 43.36 -14.85 23.37
N MET A 788 43.46 -16.03 23.99
CA MET A 788 44.62 -16.93 23.84
C MET A 788 44.69 -17.66 22.48
N LEU A 789 43.60 -17.67 21.70
CA LEU A 789 43.56 -18.30 20.37
C LEU A 789 43.88 -17.33 19.22
N LEU A 790 43.89 -16.01 19.48
CA LEU A 790 44.22 -14.98 18.48
C LEU A 790 45.71 -14.62 18.44
N ASP A 791 46.45 -14.92 19.51
CA ASP A 791 47.88 -14.58 19.62
C ASP A 791 48.82 -15.69 19.10
N ALA A 792 48.28 -16.83 18.66
CA ALA A 792 49.06 -18.00 18.22
C ALA A 792 49.31 -18.09 16.70
N GLU A 793 48.84 -17.12 15.90
CA GLU A 793 48.90 -17.20 14.42
C GLU A 793 49.80 -16.15 13.76
N LEU A 794 50.65 -15.47 14.54
CA LEU A 794 51.59 -14.46 14.04
C LEU A 794 53.03 -14.72 14.52
N GLN A 795 53.68 -15.75 13.97
CA GLN A 795 55.14 -15.87 13.97
C GLN A 795 55.61 -16.96 12.98
N ASN A 796 55.87 -16.57 11.71
CA ASN A 796 57.10 -16.89 10.96
C ASN A 796 57.01 -16.47 9.48
N LYS A 797 57.93 -15.58 9.07
CA LYS A 797 58.31 -15.17 7.69
C LYS A 797 59.79 -15.59 7.49
N PRO A 798 60.51 -15.39 6.35
CA PRO A 798 60.16 -14.96 4.96
C PRO A 798 60.91 -15.74 3.81
N VAL A 799 60.56 -15.54 2.52
CA VAL A 799 61.51 -15.45 1.36
C VAL A 799 60.96 -14.46 0.30
N LYS A 800 61.83 -13.81 -0.49
CA LYS A 800 61.62 -12.51 -1.16
C LYS A 800 62.08 -12.48 -2.65
N VAL A 801 61.31 -11.76 -3.52
CA VAL A 801 61.67 -10.94 -4.75
C VAL A 801 61.57 -11.58 -6.18
N PRO A 802 61.24 -10.87 -7.32
CA PRO A 802 60.43 -9.65 -7.63
C PRO A 802 59.28 -9.81 -8.70
N LYS A 803 58.54 -8.70 -8.94
CA LYS A 803 57.24 -8.49 -9.66
C LYS A 803 57.25 -8.50 -11.21
N PRO A 804 56.05 -8.59 -11.85
CA PRO A 804 55.53 -7.45 -12.62
C PRO A 804 54.18 -6.90 -12.10
N ILE A 805 53.84 -5.69 -12.55
CA ILE A 805 52.79 -4.82 -12.04
C ILE A 805 51.45 -5.11 -12.75
N GLU A 806 50.40 -5.37 -11.98
CA GLU A 806 49.01 -5.35 -12.45
C GLU A 806 48.12 -4.46 -11.56
N PRO A 807 47.10 -3.79 -12.14
CA PRO A 807 46.31 -2.77 -11.48
C PRO A 807 45.46 -3.34 -10.34
N LYS A 808 45.47 -2.66 -9.19
CA LYS A 808 44.72 -3.08 -8.00
C LYS A 808 43.21 -3.06 -8.25
N PRO A 809 42.49 -4.18 -8.00
CA PRO A 809 41.06 -4.17 -7.74
C PRO A 809 40.81 -3.49 -6.39
N ILE A 810 39.87 -2.54 -6.37
CA ILE A 810 39.32 -2.01 -5.12
C ILE A 810 38.25 -3.02 -4.68
N GLU A 811 38.60 -3.90 -3.74
CA GLU A 811 37.61 -4.75 -3.07
C GLU A 811 36.79 -3.88 -2.08
N PRO A 812 35.45 -3.86 -2.19
CA PRO A 812 34.61 -3.27 -1.15
C PRO A 812 34.68 -4.17 0.09
N LYS A 813 35.20 -3.61 1.21
CA LYS A 813 35.08 -4.26 2.51
C LYS A 813 33.59 -4.36 2.89
N PRO A 814 33.13 -5.50 3.44
CA PRO A 814 31.80 -5.57 4.06
C PRO A 814 31.72 -4.56 5.20
N ILE A 815 30.77 -3.64 5.11
CA ILE A 815 30.44 -2.72 6.20
C ILE A 815 29.53 -3.50 7.16
N GLU A 816 30.04 -3.82 8.36
CA GLU A 816 29.20 -4.34 9.44
C GLU A 816 28.20 -3.24 9.87
N PRO A 817 26.92 -3.55 10.09
CA PRO A 817 25.98 -2.58 10.60
C PRO A 817 26.33 -2.24 12.06
N LYS A 818 26.63 -0.97 12.34
CA LYS A 818 26.71 -0.39 13.69
C LYS A 818 25.58 0.64 13.90
N PRO A 819 24.35 0.24 14.29
CA PRO A 819 23.22 1.19 14.20
C PRO A 819 22.85 1.93 15.50
N ILE A 820 23.43 1.64 16.67
CA ILE A 820 22.84 2.11 17.95
C ILE A 820 23.77 3.03 18.78
N GLU A 821 25.09 2.82 18.77
CA GLU A 821 26.02 3.68 19.52
C GLU A 821 26.26 5.05 18.88
N GLU A 822 26.28 5.13 17.54
CA GLU A 822 26.54 6.39 16.83
C GLU A 822 25.36 7.37 16.90
N ALA A 823 24.11 6.89 16.82
CA ALA A 823 22.92 7.71 17.01
C ALA A 823 22.89 8.34 18.41
N THR A 824 23.32 7.59 19.44
CA THR A 824 23.40 8.09 20.82
C THR A 824 24.48 9.17 20.95
N LYS A 825 25.64 9.02 20.29
CA LYS A 825 26.68 10.07 20.21
C LYS A 825 26.23 11.30 19.42
N LEU A 826 25.54 11.14 18.29
CA LEU A 826 25.02 12.25 17.49
C LEU A 826 23.99 13.08 18.26
N SER A 827 23.11 12.42 19.01
CA SER A 827 22.10 13.10 19.84
C SER A 827 22.71 13.99 20.94
N VAL A 828 23.97 13.75 21.32
CA VAL A 828 24.71 14.59 22.28
C VAL A 828 25.35 15.81 21.59
N ILE A 829 25.75 15.70 20.31
CA ILE A 829 26.38 16.78 19.53
C ILE A 829 25.34 17.85 19.12
N LEU A 830 24.12 17.44 18.81
CA LEU A 830 23.06 18.31 18.26
C LEU A 830 22.28 19.13 19.30
N LYS A 831 22.63 19.06 20.60
CA LYS A 831 21.90 19.75 21.70
C LYS A 831 22.16 21.27 21.81
N SER A 832 22.90 21.87 20.89
CA SER A 832 23.39 23.26 21.04
C SER A 832 22.53 24.34 20.37
N ALA A 833 21.66 23.96 19.43
CA ALA A 833 20.83 24.87 18.64
C ALA A 833 19.33 24.61 18.79
N SER A 834 18.52 25.65 18.56
CA SER A 834 17.05 25.61 18.64
C SER A 834 16.38 24.97 17.41
N VAL A 835 17.11 24.87 16.29
CA VAL A 835 16.62 24.33 15.00
C VAL A 835 17.75 23.59 14.30
N ILE A 836 17.42 22.50 13.60
CA ILE A 836 18.34 21.81 12.68
C ILE A 836 17.95 22.14 11.25
N VAL A 837 18.93 22.45 10.40
CA VAL A 837 18.76 22.53 8.95
C VAL A 837 19.46 21.34 8.32
N ALA A 838 18.69 20.49 7.64
CA ALA A 838 19.17 19.25 7.04
C ALA A 838 19.17 19.34 5.49
N CYS A 839 20.16 18.72 4.87
CA CYS A 839 20.15 18.36 3.45
C CYS A 839 20.70 16.94 3.26
N VAL A 840 20.61 16.42 2.03
CA VAL A 840 21.04 15.06 1.70
C VAL A 840 21.90 15.08 0.44
N LEU A 841 23.11 14.53 0.51
CA LEU A 841 24.02 14.37 -0.62
C LEU A 841 24.35 12.88 -0.82
N LYS A 842 23.93 12.31 -1.95
CA LYS A 842 24.33 10.98 -2.40
C LYS A 842 25.36 11.11 -3.52
N LEU A 843 26.56 10.57 -3.32
CA LEU A 843 27.61 10.52 -4.34
C LEU A 843 27.15 9.69 -5.56
N GLY A 844 27.54 10.14 -6.75
CA GLY A 844 27.05 9.58 -8.03
C GLY A 844 25.74 10.21 -8.53
N SER A 845 25.16 11.16 -7.78
CA SER A 845 24.12 12.06 -8.30
C SER A 845 24.73 13.22 -9.10
N ILE A 846 23.87 14.12 -9.60
CA ILE A 846 24.30 15.35 -10.28
C ILE A 846 24.91 16.38 -9.32
N PHE A 847 24.69 16.25 -8.00
CA PHE A 847 25.16 17.17 -6.98
C PHE A 847 26.48 16.72 -6.35
N LYS A 848 27.25 17.68 -5.85
CA LYS A 848 28.59 17.52 -5.28
C LYS A 848 28.70 18.20 -3.92
N ASP A 849 29.84 18.00 -3.25
CA ASP A 849 30.15 18.65 -1.97
C ASP A 849 30.04 20.18 -2.03
N GLU A 850 30.36 20.79 -3.19
CA GLU A 850 30.24 22.23 -3.40
C GLU A 850 28.79 22.73 -3.29
N ASP A 851 27.81 21.92 -3.71
CA ASP A 851 26.39 22.29 -3.65
C ASP A 851 25.90 22.33 -2.19
N VAL A 852 26.37 21.39 -1.36
CA VAL A 852 26.10 21.40 0.09
C VAL A 852 26.68 22.66 0.73
N LEU A 853 27.90 23.05 0.34
CA LEU A 853 28.53 24.27 0.87
C LEU A 853 27.80 25.54 0.40
N CYS A 854 27.37 25.58 -0.85
CA CYS A 854 26.54 26.67 -1.39
C CYS A 854 25.24 26.80 -0.60
N LEU A 855 24.52 25.70 -0.38
CA LEU A 855 23.29 25.68 0.39
C LEU A 855 23.51 26.12 1.84
N LYS A 856 24.54 25.59 2.51
CA LYS A 856 24.90 26.03 3.87
C LYS A 856 25.15 27.54 3.94
N ASN A 857 25.91 28.09 3.00
CA ASN A 857 26.21 29.51 2.95
C ASN A 857 24.95 30.34 2.65
N MET A 858 24.02 29.83 1.84
CA MET A 858 22.72 30.45 1.61
C MET A 858 21.88 30.46 2.89
N VAL A 859 21.78 29.33 3.58
CA VAL A 859 21.06 29.20 4.85
C VAL A 859 21.65 30.13 5.91
N ALA A 860 22.97 30.20 6.07
CA ALA A 860 23.62 31.08 7.03
C ALA A 860 23.33 32.57 6.78
N ARG A 861 23.14 32.99 5.52
CA ARG A 861 22.76 34.37 5.18
C ARG A 861 21.26 34.63 5.37
N CYS A 862 20.43 33.65 5.02
CA CYS A 862 18.97 33.82 4.92
C CYS A 862 18.22 33.37 6.18
N LEU A 863 18.83 32.60 7.07
CA LEU A 863 18.20 32.12 8.29
C LEU A 863 18.88 32.70 9.52
N GLN A 864 18.23 33.69 10.11
CA GLN A 864 18.75 34.46 11.25
C GLN A 864 18.56 33.75 12.60
N VAL A 865 17.74 32.68 12.64
CA VAL A 865 17.57 31.84 13.83
C VAL A 865 18.83 31.00 14.01
N LYS A 866 19.30 30.85 15.26
CA LYS A 866 20.44 29.98 15.58
C LYS A 866 20.11 28.53 15.18
N HIS A 867 20.93 27.94 14.31
CA HIS A 867 20.70 26.61 13.77
C HIS A 867 21.99 25.81 13.63
N ASP A 868 21.87 24.49 13.67
CA ASP A 868 22.92 23.55 13.27
C ASP A 868 22.65 23.06 11.84
N PHE A 869 23.65 23.10 10.96
CA PHE A 869 23.54 22.63 9.58
C PHE A 869 24.12 21.23 9.43
N VAL A 870 23.30 20.31 8.92
CA VAL A 870 23.56 18.88 8.86
C VAL A 870 23.40 18.37 7.43
N CYS A 871 24.30 17.50 6.97
CA CYS A 871 24.19 16.82 5.68
C CYS A 871 24.23 15.31 5.87
N LEU A 872 23.18 14.60 5.46
CA LEU A 872 23.22 13.15 5.35
C LEU A 872 23.93 12.78 4.06
N THR A 873 25.05 12.07 4.14
CA THR A 873 25.88 11.79 2.97
C THR A 873 26.73 10.53 3.09
N ASP A 874 27.12 9.97 1.95
CA ASP A 874 28.21 9.01 1.81
C ASP A 874 29.53 9.66 1.38
N SER A 875 29.57 10.99 1.28
CA SER A 875 30.78 11.77 1.03
C SER A 875 31.66 11.88 2.28
N VAL A 876 32.94 11.54 2.12
CA VAL A 876 33.97 11.67 3.15
C VAL A 876 34.81 12.95 3.00
N THR A 877 34.50 13.78 2.00
CA THR A 877 35.27 14.98 1.63
C THR A 877 34.64 16.29 2.08
N LEU A 878 33.43 16.25 2.67
CA LEU A 878 32.78 17.45 3.20
C LEU A 878 33.64 18.15 4.27
N PRO A 879 33.73 19.49 4.25
CA PRO A 879 34.45 20.26 5.26
C PRO A 879 33.96 19.96 6.68
N THR A 880 34.87 19.93 7.65
CA THR A 880 34.58 19.72 9.09
C THR A 880 33.62 20.75 9.71
N SER A 881 33.38 21.86 9.01
CA SER A 881 32.38 22.85 9.39
C SER A 881 30.94 22.39 9.15
N ILE A 882 30.70 21.30 8.42
CA ILE A 882 29.39 20.68 8.19
C ILE A 882 29.30 19.42 9.05
N ILE A 883 28.19 19.25 9.76
CA ILE A 883 27.93 18.01 10.49
C ILE A 883 27.49 16.97 9.45
N SER A 884 28.39 16.05 9.09
CA SER A 884 28.08 14.94 8.20
C SER A 884 27.48 13.77 8.97
N ILE A 885 26.40 13.21 8.43
CA ILE A 885 25.73 12.01 8.95
C ILE A 885 25.84 10.94 7.87
N PRO A 886 26.45 9.77 8.15
CA PRO A 886 26.55 8.72 7.15
C PRO A 886 25.17 8.21 6.73
N LEU A 887 24.98 7.99 5.43
CA LEU A 887 23.82 7.26 4.91
C LEU A 887 23.91 5.80 5.36
N ILE A 888 23.00 5.37 6.21
CA ILE A 888 22.98 4.05 6.84
C ILE A 888 22.54 3.00 5.83
N ASN A 889 21.49 3.31 5.06
CA ASN A 889 20.94 2.36 4.10
C ASN A 889 21.50 2.55 2.70
N GLY A 890 22.04 3.73 2.39
CA GLY A 890 22.78 4.00 1.15
C GLY A 890 21.90 3.94 -0.09
N TRP A 891 20.60 4.27 0.02
CA TRP A 891 19.62 4.18 -1.06
C TRP A 891 20.03 4.99 -2.30
N PRO A 892 19.73 4.53 -3.52
CA PRO A 892 20.23 5.17 -4.73
C PRO A 892 19.58 6.52 -5.01
N GLY A 893 20.41 7.51 -5.41
CA GLY A 893 19.96 8.82 -5.86
C GLY A 893 19.06 9.54 -4.84
N TRP A 894 17.94 10.07 -5.32
CA TRP A 894 16.97 10.81 -4.50
C TRP A 894 16.31 9.98 -3.39
N TRP A 895 16.35 8.64 -3.44
CA TRP A 895 15.77 7.78 -2.40
C TRP A 895 16.52 7.90 -1.08
N SER A 896 17.80 8.30 -1.10
CA SER A 896 18.55 8.63 0.12
C SER A 896 17.83 9.67 1.01
N LYS A 897 16.93 10.49 0.47
CA LYS A 897 16.14 11.48 1.24
C LYS A 897 15.24 10.83 2.29
N MET A 898 14.85 9.58 2.10
CA MET A 898 14.05 8.86 3.08
C MET A 898 14.78 8.63 4.41
N GLU A 899 16.11 8.69 4.41
CA GLU A 899 16.90 8.59 5.63
C GLU A 899 16.68 9.78 6.58
N LEU A 900 16.14 10.92 6.10
CA LEU A 900 15.71 12.04 6.93
C LEU A 900 14.62 11.65 7.95
N PHE A 901 13.82 10.64 7.64
CA PHE A 901 12.71 10.17 8.48
C PHE A 901 13.14 9.09 9.47
N HIS A 902 14.45 8.84 9.62
CA HIS A 902 14.93 7.86 10.58
C HIS A 902 14.47 8.24 12.00
N PRO A 903 13.72 7.37 12.71
CA PRO A 903 12.94 7.76 13.89
C PRO A 903 13.78 8.24 15.07
N ASN A 904 15.09 8.02 15.04
CA ASN A 904 16.05 8.41 16.09
C ASN A 904 16.98 9.58 15.71
N LEU A 905 16.84 10.15 14.51
CA LEU A 905 17.84 11.08 13.96
C LEU A 905 17.65 12.52 14.43
N PHE A 906 16.42 13.00 14.43
CA PHE A 906 16.07 14.39 14.76
C PHE A 906 15.02 14.50 15.88
N CYS A 907 14.91 13.49 16.74
CA CYS A 907 13.88 13.45 17.77
C CYS A 907 13.94 14.69 18.67
N ASN A 908 12.79 15.33 18.87
CA ASN A 908 12.61 16.46 19.77
C ASN A 908 13.34 17.75 19.36
N THR A 909 13.85 17.85 18.13
CA THR A 909 14.41 19.10 17.60
C THR A 909 13.66 19.50 16.32
N PRO A 910 13.13 20.73 16.23
CA PRO A 910 12.55 21.22 14.99
C PRO A 910 13.59 21.16 13.85
N THR A 911 13.23 20.47 12.76
CA THR A 911 14.14 20.25 11.63
C THR A 911 13.53 20.78 10.34
N ILE A 912 14.30 21.56 9.61
CA ILE A 912 13.95 22.08 8.30
C ILE A 912 14.83 21.38 7.28
N TYR A 913 14.22 20.81 6.25
CA TYR A 913 14.93 20.22 5.13
C TYR A 913 14.95 21.18 3.95
N PHE A 914 16.13 21.35 3.34
CA PHE A 914 16.29 21.97 2.03
C PHE A 914 16.95 20.99 1.07
N ASP A 915 16.41 20.95 -0.14
CA ASP A 915 16.98 20.16 -1.22
C ASP A 915 18.21 20.87 -1.83
N LEU A 916 19.09 20.13 -2.49
CA LEU A 916 20.33 20.70 -3.04
C LEU A 916 20.11 21.60 -4.26
N ASP A 917 18.97 21.48 -4.95
CA ASP A 917 18.52 22.41 -5.99
C ASP A 917 17.78 23.66 -5.45
N THR A 918 17.76 23.86 -4.14
CA THR A 918 17.10 25.01 -3.52
C THR A 918 17.99 26.27 -3.55
N VAL A 919 17.42 27.39 -4.01
CA VAL A 919 18.08 28.72 -3.96
C VAL A 919 17.36 29.62 -2.94
N LEU A 920 18.05 30.03 -1.88
CA LEU A 920 17.53 30.99 -0.91
C LEU A 920 17.99 32.41 -1.25
N ILE A 921 17.03 33.26 -1.62
CA ILE A 921 17.29 34.63 -2.10
C ILE A 921 17.00 35.72 -1.05
N ARG A 922 16.25 35.40 0.02
CA ARG A 922 15.81 36.34 1.08
C ARG A 922 15.64 35.62 2.41
N SER A 923 15.43 36.38 3.47
CA SER A 923 15.26 35.83 4.81
C SER A 923 14.04 34.89 4.90
N VAL A 924 14.22 33.72 5.53
CA VAL A 924 13.15 32.76 5.79
C VAL A 924 12.65 32.98 7.21
N ASN A 925 11.44 33.54 7.34
CA ASN A 925 10.79 33.70 8.64
C ASN A 925 10.20 32.36 9.07
N ILE A 926 10.75 31.77 10.14
CA ILE A 926 10.14 30.63 10.82
C ILE A 926 9.22 31.20 11.90
N PRO A 927 7.91 30.94 11.89
CA PRO A 927 7.04 31.29 13.01
C PRO A 927 7.57 30.57 14.25
N THR A 928 8.02 31.34 15.24
CA THR A 928 8.44 30.84 16.55
C THR A 928 7.27 30.33 17.36
#